data_AF-A0A225DZD3-F1
#
_entry.id   AF-A0A225DZD3-F1
#
_cell.length_a   1.000
_cell.length_b   1.000
_cell.length_c   1.000
_cell.angle_alpha   90.00
_cell.angle_beta   90.00
_cell.angle_gamma   90.00
#
_symmetry.space_group_name_H-M   'P 1'
#
loop_
_entity.id
_entity.type
_entity.pdbx_description
1 polymer ?
#
loop_
_entity_poly.entity_id
_entity_poly.type
_entity_poly.pdbx_seq_one_letter_code
_entity_poly.pdbx_strand_id
1 'polypeptide(L)'
;MNPHQRADAYLTIPQEFGDTLRWSAGGDAVESRNGMTLAVAEEIVLILNGVFSRPPVPPFAFVMMLFDIMKSDPSELPATLEGLVRLSRAYTTAAKERAVSLSRNTGLLIAELCGTLPGVPACPAIDEVTLALARRRRTGRAEIHDPELMPPIAWADYLSVVALRLRKFDATTLVHWFKFGCAPLDGKEIARPLESLPDRVTELLTLARRRPRLVGAACLTAALDAALTLPPRRTAAAVPQGGYADVTTRGDPDRLLPSQFALDPDDFVRRFAEHELLYFKREEPHSAQKPHRIIVLDQGVRTWGGVRLALTAAAVLLLGKDEKRFGVARLFVSSTVDPNGTIPTDAVSLAELLEASDLTPHPASVLDRALWGFDDEAEPRDVILLTHPRNLTQPDVIAAAVSKRPADRLLTLSVDARGQAELGEWVDAGVRSIRKFRVDLAAAEAAVAERTAAPALPHSTWTGDVEPIPFPFRPGLVGAPEKFGFDADGEWVVAVGRDGVPHGIAPDGSPVEILPRAFRDGVVLKTVDAILGVHDGVVICGRMPVSSRSYTVTNAKMSSFPAVLTAPASFPGGDDDGEPAGAGGASVGMKYVAAHYDKATRQLRLHVFDPVTTGVWWSAYPDLIRWSAYPDLNCVVLRSKKDDADLISGCAVDLETLGRAPEVDDPVLVSRARLAWDRAKSNGSPPFDLPIETEWSRPKAGHSGPVARLVGNTIHLDRADPPWKPFGPSNTIDGKPLLAGVVIESALLAAHTLALTVTRAGKRSLFLFRGPNGEVANEYAHKPRQVPHTLSPDGRRLVQLRFRERNEVGVTEVATGALRVVAAHARLHLDLEVALEASPFLLTIRIGSFAHLYRVDHGQLIYFLWSHAERLKSKSVIANASTTTYDQSRFPPGKGASAGRWTACVDRLGQVLLFGSAGALKATFIVRRDKTAAWLPGGTFWGDPALIGGPPTPDAAQTFARALTDAGE
;
A
#
# COMPACT_ATOMS: atom_id res chain seq x y z
N MET A 1 1.38 29.59 28.42
CA MET A 1 2.20 30.74 27.97
C MET A 1 1.34 31.66 27.11
N ASN A 2 1.41 33.00 27.27
CA ASN A 2 0.66 33.91 26.40
C ASN A 2 1.29 33.96 24.98
N PRO A 3 0.57 34.41 23.93
CA PRO A 3 1.10 34.40 22.56
C PRO A 3 2.44 35.13 22.38
N HIS A 4 2.62 36.23 23.12
CA HIS A 4 3.85 37.02 23.08
C HIS A 4 5.04 36.30 23.69
N GLN A 5 4.87 35.68 24.85
CA GLN A 5 5.91 34.89 25.53
C GLN A 5 6.31 33.69 24.68
N ARG A 6 5.36 33.07 23.97
CA ARG A 6 5.60 31.92 23.09
C ARG A 6 6.44 32.29 21.87
N ALA A 7 6.13 33.43 21.26
CA ALA A 7 6.94 33.96 20.15
C ALA A 7 8.34 34.37 20.62
N ASP A 8 8.47 34.99 21.79
CA ASP A 8 9.78 35.37 22.36
C ASP A 8 10.60 34.12 22.74
N ALA A 9 9.96 33.06 23.23
CA ALA A 9 10.61 31.80 23.59
C ALA A 9 11.01 30.96 22.37
N TYR A 10 10.25 31.02 21.26
CA TYR A 10 10.65 30.40 20.00
C TYR A 10 11.97 30.98 19.47
N LEU A 11 12.21 32.29 19.63
CA LEU A 11 13.41 32.97 19.15
C LEU A 11 14.65 32.78 20.04
N THR A 12 14.55 31.98 21.11
CA THR A 12 15.66 31.69 22.01
C THR A 12 16.66 30.74 21.34
N ILE A 13 17.95 31.08 21.42
CA ILE A 13 19.05 30.20 21.00
C ILE A 13 19.57 29.53 22.28
N PRO A 14 19.40 28.21 22.46
CA PRO A 14 19.76 27.55 23.71
C PRO A 14 21.28 27.62 23.97
N GLN A 15 21.68 27.65 25.24
CA GLN A 15 23.09 27.81 25.64
C GLN A 15 24.02 26.71 25.11
N GLU A 16 23.51 25.49 24.93
CA GLU A 16 24.24 24.37 24.28
C GLU A 16 24.62 24.66 22.81
N PHE A 17 23.96 25.64 22.19
CA PHE A 17 24.29 26.22 20.88
C PHE A 17 24.90 27.63 20.99
N GLY A 18 25.00 28.19 22.21
CA GLY A 18 25.49 29.54 22.47
C GLY A 18 26.97 29.74 22.14
N ASP A 19 27.74 28.65 22.11
CA ASP A 19 29.14 28.65 21.67
C ASP A 19 29.29 28.79 20.14
N THR A 20 28.20 28.62 19.37
CA THR A 20 28.20 28.75 17.90
C THR A 20 27.38 29.93 17.39
N LEU A 21 26.20 30.20 17.97
CA LEU A 21 25.31 31.29 17.57
C LEU A 21 24.79 32.05 18.78
N ARG A 22 24.68 33.38 18.66
CA ARG A 22 24.06 34.23 19.69
C ARG A 22 23.35 35.42 19.07
N TRP A 23 22.41 36.00 19.79
CA TRP A 23 21.91 37.33 19.44
C TRP A 23 22.97 38.39 19.71
N SER A 24 23.08 39.37 18.81
CA SER A 24 23.85 40.60 19.00
C SER A 24 23.35 41.38 20.23
N ALA A 25 24.21 42.25 20.78
CA ALA A 25 23.86 43.06 21.96
C ALA A 25 22.61 43.96 21.74
N GLY A 26 22.34 44.36 20.50
CA GLY A 26 21.15 45.13 20.11
C GLY A 26 19.90 44.28 19.88
N GLY A 27 20.04 42.94 19.80
CA GLY A 27 18.95 42.02 19.51
C GLY A 27 18.38 42.15 18.10
N ASP A 28 19.11 42.80 17.18
CA ASP A 28 18.71 43.10 15.81
C ASP A 28 19.42 42.22 14.77
N ALA A 29 20.35 41.38 15.20
CA ALA A 29 21.01 40.37 14.39
C ALA A 29 21.39 39.12 15.20
N VAL A 30 21.54 37.99 14.50
CA VAL A 30 22.20 36.77 15.00
C VAL A 30 23.65 36.79 14.52
N GLU A 31 24.59 36.55 15.44
CA GLU A 31 26.03 36.48 15.21
C GLU A 31 26.53 35.05 15.34
N SER A 32 27.54 34.69 14.54
CA SER A 32 28.24 33.41 14.65
C SER A 32 29.44 33.48 15.61
N ARG A 33 30.08 32.33 15.83
CA ARG A 33 31.19 32.12 16.79
C ARG A 33 32.34 33.14 16.67
N ASN A 34 32.62 33.64 15.47
CA ASN A 34 33.70 34.60 15.20
C ASN A 34 33.26 36.08 15.37
N GLY A 35 32.02 36.32 15.82
CA GLY A 35 31.45 37.67 15.97
C GLY A 35 30.96 38.29 14.66
N MET A 36 30.91 37.53 13.56
CA MET A 36 30.34 38.00 12.31
C MET A 36 28.82 37.91 12.33
N THR A 37 28.16 38.91 11.75
CA THR A 37 26.70 38.89 11.57
C THR A 37 26.31 37.77 10.59
N LEU A 38 25.55 36.79 11.07
CA LEU A 38 24.98 35.73 10.25
C LEU A 38 23.73 36.22 9.52
N ALA A 39 22.81 36.87 10.22
CA ALA A 39 21.56 37.36 9.67
C ALA A 39 21.04 38.55 10.50
N VAL A 40 20.56 39.61 9.83
CA VAL A 40 19.83 40.70 10.47
C VAL A 40 18.36 40.33 10.65
N ALA A 41 17.65 40.97 11.56
CA ALA A 41 16.26 40.67 11.90
C ALA A 41 15.34 40.66 10.67
N GLU A 42 15.52 41.58 9.71
CA GLU A 42 14.73 41.62 8.48
C GLU A 42 14.98 40.38 7.60
N GLU A 43 16.22 39.89 7.52
CA GLU A 43 16.56 38.67 6.79
C GLU A 43 15.98 37.43 7.49
N ILE A 44 16.04 37.40 8.83
CA ILE A 44 15.44 36.35 9.65
C ILE A 44 13.92 36.27 9.42
N VAL A 45 13.22 37.42 9.37
CA VAL A 45 11.78 37.44 9.06
C VAL A 45 11.49 36.81 7.69
N LEU A 46 12.29 37.08 6.67
CA LEU A 46 12.10 36.48 5.34
C LEU A 46 12.34 34.97 5.36
N ILE A 47 13.37 34.49 6.05
CA ILE A 47 13.65 33.06 6.24
C ILE A 47 12.48 32.41 6.97
N LEU A 48 12.02 32.98 8.08
CA LEU A 48 10.92 32.43 8.87
C LEU A 48 9.60 32.44 8.09
N ASN A 49 9.32 33.44 7.24
CA ASN A 49 8.16 33.38 6.34
C ASN A 49 8.20 32.16 5.40
N GLY A 50 9.38 31.75 4.96
CA GLY A 50 9.56 30.51 4.21
C GLY A 50 9.33 29.28 5.08
N VAL A 51 9.92 29.23 6.26
CA VAL A 51 9.80 28.11 7.20
C VAL A 51 8.35 27.88 7.64
N PHE A 52 7.66 28.94 8.05
CA PHE A 52 6.28 28.88 8.58
C PHE A 52 5.23 28.58 7.51
N SER A 53 5.59 28.67 6.23
CA SER A 53 4.68 28.30 5.14
C SER A 53 4.50 26.78 4.99
N ARG A 54 5.30 25.96 5.70
CA ARG A 54 5.28 24.49 5.62
C ARG A 54 5.40 23.84 7.00
N PRO A 55 4.28 23.49 7.67
CA PRO A 55 4.32 22.71 8.90
C PRO A 55 4.79 21.26 8.62
N PRO A 56 5.47 20.58 9.57
CA PRO A 56 5.79 21.04 10.93
C PRO A 56 6.93 22.08 10.98
N VAL A 57 6.79 23.09 11.83
CA VAL A 57 7.80 24.16 11.98
C VAL A 57 8.96 23.68 12.87
N PRO A 58 10.22 23.70 12.38
CA PRO A 58 11.39 23.32 13.16
C PRO A 58 11.74 24.35 14.26
N PRO A 59 12.43 23.92 15.33
CA PRO A 59 13.02 24.81 16.33
C PRO A 59 13.91 25.89 15.69
N PHE A 60 13.83 27.13 16.21
CA PHE A 60 14.57 28.28 15.66
C PHE A 60 16.09 28.06 15.60
N ALA A 61 16.66 27.43 16.63
CA ALA A 61 18.10 27.10 16.67
C ALA A 61 18.52 26.25 15.46
N PHE A 62 17.74 25.24 15.09
CA PHE A 62 18.01 24.39 13.93
C PHE A 62 17.92 25.15 12.60
N VAL A 63 16.94 26.06 12.48
CA VAL A 63 16.84 26.95 11.32
C VAL A 63 18.11 27.76 11.16
N MET A 64 18.56 28.40 12.24
CA MET A 64 19.73 29.26 12.20
C MET A 64 21.04 28.50 11.99
N MET A 65 21.18 27.30 12.53
CA MET A 65 22.36 26.47 12.32
C MET A 65 22.47 25.95 10.88
N LEU A 66 21.37 25.53 10.26
CA LEU A 66 21.41 25.20 8.83
C LEU A 66 21.75 26.42 7.98
N PHE A 67 21.26 27.59 8.38
CA PHE A 67 21.60 28.83 7.70
C PHE A 67 23.09 29.20 7.85
N ASP A 68 23.66 28.98 9.04
CA ASP A 68 25.10 29.13 9.28
C ASP A 68 25.93 28.20 8.41
N ILE A 69 25.53 26.92 8.29
CA ILE A 69 26.18 25.95 7.40
C ILE A 69 26.10 26.41 5.94
N MET A 70 24.96 26.96 5.49
CA MET A 70 24.81 27.48 4.13
C MET A 70 25.72 28.68 3.84
N LYS A 71 26.00 29.53 4.84
CA LYS A 71 26.87 30.71 4.73
C LYS A 71 28.35 30.40 5.00
N SER A 72 28.67 29.26 5.60
CA SER A 72 30.04 28.83 5.91
C SER A 72 30.83 28.48 4.63
N ASP A 73 32.16 28.65 4.67
CA ASP A 73 33.02 28.22 3.56
C ASP A 73 32.92 26.69 3.41
N PRO A 74 32.57 26.16 2.21
CA PRO A 74 32.51 24.72 1.97
C PRO A 74 33.79 23.95 2.30
N SER A 75 34.95 24.62 2.32
CA SER A 75 36.25 24.01 2.67
C SER A 75 36.47 23.83 4.17
N GLU A 76 35.70 24.54 5.02
CA GLU A 76 35.75 24.45 6.48
C GLU A 76 34.81 23.34 7.01
N LEU A 77 33.93 22.80 6.16
CA LEU A 77 33.00 21.72 6.53
C LEU A 77 33.66 20.33 6.41
N PRO A 78 33.35 19.37 7.31
CA PRO A 78 33.90 18.02 7.24
C PRO A 78 33.59 17.32 5.92
N ALA A 79 34.63 16.85 5.20
CA ALA A 79 34.49 16.14 3.93
C ALA A 79 33.66 14.85 4.03
N THR A 80 33.52 14.29 5.24
CA THR A 80 32.68 13.13 5.53
C THR A 80 31.17 13.42 5.40
N LEU A 81 30.76 14.69 5.37
CA LEU A 81 29.37 15.14 5.23
C LEU A 81 29.15 15.86 3.88
N GLU A 82 29.41 15.13 2.78
CA GLU A 82 29.36 15.65 1.40
C GLU A 82 28.07 16.43 1.07
N GLY A 83 26.92 16.03 1.64
CA GLY A 83 25.65 16.72 1.45
C GLY A 83 25.64 18.17 1.96
N LEU A 84 26.29 18.45 3.10
CA LEU A 84 26.37 19.80 3.67
C LEU A 84 27.30 20.71 2.86
N VAL A 85 28.44 20.16 2.39
CA VAL A 85 29.35 20.85 1.47
C VAL A 85 28.62 21.24 0.19
N ARG A 86 27.79 20.34 -0.35
CA ARG A 86 26.97 20.58 -1.54
C ARG A 86 25.92 21.67 -1.29
N LEU A 87 25.27 21.65 -0.12
CA LEU A 87 24.29 22.64 0.30
C LEU A 87 24.89 24.06 0.38
N SER A 88 26.04 24.21 1.04
CA SER A 88 26.75 25.51 1.12
C SER A 88 27.18 26.02 -0.27
N ARG A 89 27.72 25.15 -1.13
CA ARG A 89 28.07 25.52 -2.51
C ARG A 89 26.85 25.99 -3.31
N ALA A 90 25.73 25.30 -3.20
CA ALA A 90 24.50 25.66 -3.92
C ALA A 90 23.95 27.02 -3.45
N TYR A 91 23.98 27.29 -2.14
CA TYR A 91 23.59 28.59 -1.58
C TYR A 91 24.51 29.71 -2.10
N THR A 92 25.83 29.49 -2.05
CA THR A 92 26.83 30.44 -2.56
C THR A 92 26.62 30.76 -4.04
N THR A 93 26.30 29.74 -4.86
CA THR A 93 25.99 29.93 -6.28
C THR A 93 24.74 30.76 -6.47
N ALA A 94 23.64 30.43 -5.79
CA ALA A 94 22.38 31.19 -5.90
C ALA A 94 22.52 32.64 -5.40
N ALA A 95 23.32 32.87 -4.36
CA ALA A 95 23.63 34.21 -3.86
C ALA A 95 24.43 35.04 -4.88
N LYS A 96 25.45 34.44 -5.52
CA LYS A 96 26.22 35.10 -6.60
C LYS A 96 25.35 35.45 -7.80
N GLU A 97 24.37 34.59 -8.10
CA GLU A 97 23.41 34.78 -9.20
C GLU A 97 22.25 35.73 -8.86
N ARG A 98 22.23 36.32 -7.66
CA ARG A 98 21.19 37.26 -7.20
C ARG A 98 19.77 36.71 -7.32
N ALA A 99 19.57 35.46 -6.91
CA ALA A 99 18.26 34.82 -6.89
C ALA A 99 17.19 35.69 -6.17
N VAL A 100 16.04 35.88 -6.80
CA VAL A 100 14.91 36.62 -6.23
C VAL A 100 14.35 35.85 -5.03
N SER A 101 14.09 36.56 -3.93
CA SER A 101 13.54 35.96 -2.69
C SER A 101 14.42 34.88 -2.05
N LEU A 102 15.75 34.93 -2.25
CA LEU A 102 16.70 33.94 -1.72
C LEU A 102 16.45 33.59 -0.25
N SER A 103 16.32 34.59 0.64
CA SER A 103 16.10 34.36 2.07
C SER A 103 14.80 33.60 2.36
N ARG A 104 13.70 33.92 1.66
CA ARG A 104 12.43 33.19 1.80
C ARG A 104 12.53 31.76 1.26
N ASN A 105 13.21 31.57 0.12
CA ASN A 105 13.41 30.27 -0.49
C ASN A 105 14.34 29.37 0.35
N THR A 106 15.33 29.97 1.01
CA THR A 106 16.15 29.29 2.01
C THR A 106 15.28 28.75 3.15
N GLY A 107 14.33 29.53 3.64
CA GLY A 107 13.35 29.08 4.63
C GLY A 107 12.49 27.90 4.15
N LEU A 108 12.03 27.94 2.90
CA LEU A 108 11.27 26.85 2.27
C LEU A 108 12.08 25.55 2.18
N LEU A 109 13.36 25.63 1.81
CA LEU A 109 14.24 24.47 1.75
C LEU A 109 14.56 23.94 3.16
N ILE A 110 14.75 24.80 4.15
CA ILE A 110 14.95 24.38 5.55
C ILE A 110 13.73 23.59 6.05
N ALA A 111 12.51 24.06 5.77
CA ALA A 111 11.30 23.34 6.13
C ALA A 111 11.21 21.98 5.42
N GLU A 112 11.55 21.91 4.12
CA GLU A 112 11.60 20.64 3.37
C GLU A 112 12.59 19.64 3.99
N LEU A 113 13.79 20.10 4.35
CA LEU A 113 14.82 19.25 4.96
C LEU A 113 14.42 18.79 6.36
N CYS A 114 13.63 19.59 7.10
CA CYS A 114 13.18 19.28 8.46
C CYS A 114 11.83 18.55 8.53
N GLY A 115 11.13 18.33 7.41
CA GLY A 115 9.72 17.90 7.42
C GLY A 115 9.38 16.55 8.09
N THR A 116 10.37 15.70 8.39
CA THR A 116 10.16 14.46 9.19
C THR A 116 10.68 14.53 10.61
N LEU A 117 11.19 15.68 11.03
CA LEU A 117 11.57 15.90 12.41
C LEU A 117 10.35 16.36 13.22
N PRO A 118 10.31 16.09 14.54
CA PRO A 118 9.25 16.60 15.38
C PRO A 118 9.27 18.13 15.35
N GLY A 119 8.14 18.75 15.03
CA GLY A 119 7.97 20.19 15.05
C GLY A 119 7.76 20.73 16.45
N VAL A 120 7.70 22.06 16.57
CA VAL A 120 7.39 22.76 17.81
C VAL A 120 5.94 22.45 18.25
N PRO A 121 5.69 21.84 19.43
CA PRO A 121 4.35 21.39 19.87
C PRO A 121 3.31 22.52 20.02
N ALA A 122 3.77 23.74 20.30
CA ALA A 122 2.94 24.94 20.40
C ALA A 122 3.55 26.05 19.53
N CYS A 123 3.53 25.87 18.21
CA CYS A 123 4.12 26.83 17.28
C CYS A 123 3.40 28.19 17.33
N PRO A 124 4.10 29.33 17.50
CA PRO A 124 3.50 30.67 17.42
C PRO A 124 3.04 30.98 15.98
N ALA A 125 2.19 31.99 15.79
CA ALA A 125 1.89 32.49 14.44
C ALA A 125 3.07 33.34 13.91
N ILE A 126 3.28 33.39 12.59
CA ILE A 126 4.38 34.16 11.98
C ILE A 126 4.28 35.67 12.31
N ASP A 127 3.07 36.20 12.43
CA ASP A 127 2.84 37.59 12.84
C ASP A 127 3.26 37.84 14.30
N GLU A 128 3.06 36.84 15.18
CA GLU A 128 3.50 36.90 16.58
C GLU A 128 5.04 36.92 16.66
N VAL A 129 5.72 36.12 15.84
CA VAL A 129 7.18 36.04 15.77
C VAL A 129 7.78 37.31 15.14
N THR A 130 7.14 37.85 14.10
CA THR A 130 7.56 39.10 13.47
C THR A 130 7.45 40.27 14.47
N LEU A 131 6.36 40.32 15.24
CA LEU A 131 6.19 41.30 16.31
C LEU A 131 7.23 41.10 17.43
N ALA A 132 7.54 39.86 17.80
CA ALA A 132 8.57 39.53 18.79
C ALA A 132 9.96 40.04 18.36
N LEU A 133 10.36 39.81 17.10
CA LEU A 133 11.60 40.34 16.54
C LEU A 133 11.65 41.88 16.56
N ALA A 134 10.55 42.54 16.18
CA ALA A 134 10.46 44.00 16.21
C ALA A 134 10.59 44.57 17.65
N ARG A 135 10.07 43.87 18.66
CA ARG A 135 10.21 44.26 20.07
C ARG A 135 11.61 44.01 20.60
N ARG A 136 12.23 42.88 20.25
CA ARG A 136 13.59 42.52 20.67
C ARG A 136 14.59 43.60 20.25
N ARG A 137 14.50 44.07 19.01
CA ARG A 137 15.28 45.21 18.47
C ARG A 137 15.13 46.51 19.27
N ARG A 138 13.95 46.78 19.84
CA ARG A 138 13.69 48.03 20.59
C ARG A 138 14.13 47.97 22.05
N THR A 139 14.14 46.78 22.64
CA THR A 139 14.21 46.63 24.10
C THR A 139 15.47 45.91 24.58
N GLY A 140 16.24 45.26 23.69
CA GLY A 140 17.43 44.49 24.05
C GLY A 140 17.16 43.38 25.07
N ARG A 141 15.88 42.98 25.25
CA ARG A 141 15.45 42.14 26.37
C ARG A 141 15.77 40.66 26.17
N ALA A 142 16.06 40.04 27.31
CA ALA A 142 16.61 38.70 27.49
C ALA A 142 15.68 37.54 27.10
N GLU A 143 16.33 36.41 26.82
CA GLU A 143 15.80 35.11 26.44
C GLU A 143 14.81 34.57 27.48
N ILE A 144 13.62 34.19 27.02
CA ILE A 144 12.71 33.35 27.81
C ILE A 144 13.08 31.92 27.46
N HIS A 145 13.70 31.22 28.40
CA HIS A 145 13.96 29.78 28.26
C HIS A 145 12.67 29.00 28.55
N ASP A 146 12.17 28.29 27.54
CA ASP A 146 11.11 27.31 27.69
C ASP A 146 11.63 25.92 27.32
N PRO A 147 11.69 24.96 28.26
CA PRO A 147 12.13 23.59 28.00
C PRO A 147 11.30 22.86 26.94
N GLU A 148 10.01 23.21 26.77
CA GLU A 148 9.12 22.56 25.78
C GLU A 148 9.40 23.00 24.34
N LEU A 149 10.18 24.08 24.16
CA LEU A 149 10.61 24.61 22.88
C LEU A 149 12.08 24.25 22.57
N MET A 150 12.74 23.49 23.44
CA MET A 150 14.06 22.91 23.19
C MET A 150 13.98 21.89 22.04
N PRO A 151 15.04 21.77 21.24
CA PRO A 151 15.08 20.75 20.22
C PRO A 151 14.92 19.34 20.85
N PRO A 152 14.00 18.51 20.33
CA PRO A 152 13.65 17.22 20.95
C PRO A 152 14.72 16.14 20.74
N ILE A 153 15.78 16.45 19.99
CA ILE A 153 16.87 15.56 19.63
C ILE A 153 18.20 16.32 19.70
N ALA A 154 19.29 15.59 19.94
CA ALA A 154 20.62 16.18 19.96
C ALA A 154 21.05 16.68 18.58
N TRP A 155 21.94 17.67 18.55
CA TRP A 155 22.47 18.25 17.31
C TRP A 155 23.08 17.23 16.34
N ALA A 156 23.81 16.24 16.86
CA ALA A 156 24.43 15.19 16.04
C ALA A 156 23.40 14.33 15.31
N ASP A 157 22.27 14.03 15.97
CA ASP A 157 21.17 13.27 15.39
C ASP A 157 20.43 14.10 14.34
N TYR A 158 20.20 15.39 14.64
CA TYR A 158 19.63 16.33 13.68
C TYR A 158 20.45 16.42 12.39
N LEU A 159 21.77 16.62 12.51
CA LEU A 159 22.68 16.66 11.37
C LEU A 159 22.67 15.35 10.57
N SER A 160 22.57 14.22 11.25
CA SER A 160 22.51 12.90 10.61
C SER A 160 21.23 12.76 9.77
N VAL A 161 20.08 13.22 10.28
CA VAL A 161 18.82 13.23 9.54
C VAL A 161 18.87 14.18 8.34
N VAL A 162 19.39 15.40 8.52
CA VAL A 162 19.53 16.37 7.42
C VAL A 162 20.52 15.87 6.37
N ALA A 163 21.65 15.29 6.76
CA ALA A 163 22.62 14.72 5.83
C ALA A 163 22.02 13.55 5.03
N LEU A 164 21.19 12.71 5.64
CA LEU A 164 20.46 11.65 4.95
C LEU A 164 19.46 12.22 3.94
N ARG A 165 18.73 13.28 4.31
CA ARG A 165 17.78 13.98 3.44
C ARG A 165 18.46 14.60 2.22
N LEU A 166 19.59 15.25 2.43
CA LEU A 166 20.37 15.89 1.37
C LEU A 166 20.88 14.90 0.31
N ARG A 167 20.94 13.59 0.59
CA ARG A 167 21.26 12.57 -0.43
C ARG A 167 20.25 12.54 -1.58
N LYS A 168 19.02 13.01 -1.37
CA LYS A 168 17.98 13.12 -2.41
C LYS A 168 18.16 14.32 -3.33
N PHE A 169 19.07 15.24 -3.02
CA PHE A 169 19.24 16.49 -3.72
C PHE A 169 20.61 16.53 -4.41
N ASP A 170 20.61 16.69 -5.74
CA ASP A 170 21.82 17.06 -6.47
C ASP A 170 22.07 18.58 -6.41
N ALA A 171 23.23 19.02 -6.88
CA ALA A 171 23.64 20.42 -6.81
C ALA A 171 22.70 21.34 -7.61
N THR A 172 22.24 20.88 -8.78
CA THR A 172 21.32 21.60 -9.67
C THR A 172 19.96 21.80 -9.03
N THR A 173 19.45 20.78 -8.36
CA THR A 173 18.19 20.80 -7.62
C THR A 173 18.28 21.78 -6.45
N LEU A 174 19.37 21.77 -5.69
CA LEU A 174 19.55 22.71 -4.58
C LEU A 174 19.61 24.17 -5.06
N VAL A 175 20.33 24.46 -6.15
CA VAL A 175 20.34 25.81 -6.75
C VAL A 175 18.93 26.19 -7.24
N HIS A 176 18.18 25.26 -7.82
CA HIS A 176 16.79 25.48 -8.21
C HIS A 176 15.90 25.84 -7.01
N TRP A 177 16.02 25.10 -5.90
CA TRP A 177 15.31 25.41 -4.65
C TRP A 177 15.61 26.81 -4.14
N PHE A 178 16.87 27.25 -4.14
CA PHE A 178 17.23 28.61 -3.72
C PHE A 178 16.67 29.69 -4.66
N LYS A 179 16.50 29.39 -5.95
CA LYS A 179 15.92 30.31 -6.94
C LYS A 179 14.40 30.39 -6.90
N PHE A 180 13.73 29.26 -6.75
CA PHE A 180 12.29 29.14 -6.99
C PHE A 180 11.48 28.69 -5.78
N GLY A 181 12.13 28.25 -4.70
CA GLY A 181 11.47 27.80 -3.47
C GLY A 181 10.78 26.43 -3.59
N CYS A 182 11.03 25.69 -4.67
CA CYS A 182 10.47 24.38 -4.94
C CYS A 182 11.42 23.50 -5.77
N ALA A 183 11.09 22.21 -5.86
CA ALA A 183 11.81 21.27 -6.72
C ALA A 183 11.66 21.62 -8.21
N PRO A 184 12.67 21.34 -9.05
CA PRO A 184 12.57 21.48 -10.49
C PRO A 184 11.46 20.57 -11.01
N LEU A 185 10.51 21.16 -11.72
CA LEU A 185 9.43 20.44 -12.38
C LEU A 185 9.99 19.74 -13.63
N ASP A 186 9.64 18.47 -13.82
CA ASP A 186 10.07 17.72 -15.01
C ASP A 186 9.36 18.30 -16.25
N GLY A 187 10.03 18.30 -17.41
CA GLY A 187 9.51 18.93 -18.65
C GLY A 187 8.17 18.37 -19.13
N LYS A 188 7.77 17.19 -18.62
CA LYS A 188 6.44 16.60 -18.82
C LYS A 188 5.34 17.23 -17.95
N GLU A 189 5.68 17.79 -16.79
CA GLU A 189 4.74 18.49 -15.90
C GLU A 189 4.43 19.92 -16.39
N ILE A 190 5.37 20.55 -17.09
CA ILE A 190 5.17 21.87 -17.74
C ILE A 190 4.19 21.77 -18.92
N ALA A 191 3.97 20.59 -19.48
CA ALA A 191 2.94 20.36 -20.52
C ALA A 191 1.51 20.27 -19.96
N ARG A 192 1.33 20.35 -18.63
CA ARG A 192 0.03 20.20 -17.97
C ARG A 192 -0.86 21.46 -17.80
N PRO A 193 -0.53 22.69 -18.24
CA PRO A 193 -1.49 23.78 -18.20
C PRO A 193 -2.32 23.81 -19.49
N LEU A 194 -3.17 22.80 -19.70
CA LEU A 194 -4.33 22.90 -20.61
C LEU A 194 -5.37 21.78 -20.46
N GLU A 195 -5.34 20.98 -19.38
CA GLU A 195 -6.45 20.05 -19.08
C GLU A 195 -7.68 20.85 -18.62
N SER A 196 -8.81 20.63 -19.29
CA SER A 196 -10.07 21.28 -18.91
C SER A 196 -10.49 20.82 -17.51
N LEU A 197 -11.24 21.64 -16.77
CA LEU A 197 -11.74 21.25 -15.45
C LEU A 197 -12.49 19.89 -15.46
N PRO A 198 -13.31 19.56 -16.48
CA PRO A 198 -13.88 18.21 -16.65
C PRO A 198 -12.86 17.06 -16.74
N ASP A 199 -11.75 17.26 -17.45
CA ASP A 199 -10.68 16.25 -17.57
C ASP A 199 -10.01 16.03 -16.21
N ARG A 200 -9.73 17.12 -15.49
CA ARG A 200 -9.18 17.08 -14.13
C ARG A 200 -10.13 16.39 -13.15
N VAL A 201 -11.43 16.59 -13.30
CA VAL A 201 -12.45 15.90 -12.49
C VAL A 201 -12.50 14.40 -12.82
N THR A 202 -12.26 14.02 -14.07
CA THR A 202 -12.18 12.60 -14.47
C THR A 202 -10.94 11.93 -13.86
N GLU A 203 -9.81 12.63 -13.83
CA GLU A 203 -8.62 12.18 -13.12
C GLU A 203 -8.87 12.10 -11.60
N LEU A 204 -9.50 13.12 -11.01
CA LEU A 204 -9.90 13.14 -9.60
C LEU A 204 -10.79 11.94 -9.26
N LEU A 205 -11.76 11.59 -10.10
CA LEU A 205 -12.62 10.42 -9.88
C LEU A 205 -11.82 9.12 -9.89
N THR A 206 -10.81 9.02 -10.76
CA THR A 206 -9.89 7.88 -10.80
C THR A 206 -9.04 7.81 -9.54
N LEU A 207 -8.52 8.95 -9.07
CA LEU A 207 -7.74 9.06 -7.84
C LEU A 207 -8.60 8.78 -6.60
N ALA A 208 -9.82 9.31 -6.54
CA ALA A 208 -10.74 9.18 -5.42
C ALA A 208 -11.10 7.72 -5.13
N ARG A 209 -11.23 6.88 -6.16
CA ARG A 209 -11.43 5.43 -6.00
C ARG A 209 -10.31 4.74 -5.23
N ARG A 210 -9.11 5.31 -5.22
CA ARG A 210 -7.91 4.77 -4.54
C ARG A 210 -7.66 5.40 -3.17
N ARG A 211 -8.43 6.41 -2.77
CA ARG A 211 -8.24 7.12 -1.51
C ARG A 211 -9.31 6.71 -0.48
N PRO A 212 -8.93 6.21 0.71
CA PRO A 212 -9.89 5.72 1.70
C PRO A 212 -10.96 6.74 2.11
N ARG A 213 -10.64 8.04 2.10
CA ARG A 213 -11.58 9.11 2.50
C ARG A 213 -12.50 9.59 1.37
N LEU A 214 -12.23 9.21 0.11
CA LEU A 214 -12.99 9.64 -1.07
C LEU A 214 -13.64 8.51 -1.85
N VAL A 215 -13.27 7.24 -1.62
CA VAL A 215 -13.81 6.11 -2.39
C VAL A 215 -15.34 6.05 -2.36
N GLY A 216 -15.95 6.27 -1.19
CA GLY A 216 -17.40 6.33 -1.07
C GLY A 216 -18.04 7.48 -1.85
N ALA A 217 -17.38 8.64 -1.92
CA ALA A 217 -17.84 9.75 -2.74
C ALA A 217 -17.78 9.42 -4.24
N ALA A 218 -16.71 8.76 -4.68
CA ALA A 218 -16.58 8.30 -6.07
C ALA A 218 -17.72 7.35 -6.46
N CYS A 219 -18.09 6.41 -5.59
CA CYS A 219 -19.21 5.47 -5.81
C CYS A 219 -20.57 6.19 -5.96
N LEU A 220 -20.78 7.30 -5.24
CA LEU A 220 -22.05 8.02 -5.25
C LEU A 220 -22.24 8.94 -6.46
N THR A 221 -21.18 9.30 -7.17
CA THR A 221 -21.26 10.26 -8.29
C THR A 221 -22.24 9.82 -9.39
N ALA A 222 -22.23 8.55 -9.80
CA ALA A 222 -23.15 8.05 -10.81
C ALA A 222 -24.62 8.11 -10.36
N ALA A 223 -24.89 7.82 -9.08
CA ALA A 223 -26.25 7.88 -8.51
C ALA A 223 -26.75 9.33 -8.36
N LEU A 224 -25.85 10.28 -8.11
CA LEU A 224 -26.17 11.69 -7.89
C LEU A 224 -26.28 12.52 -9.17
N ASP A 225 -25.64 12.12 -10.28
CA ASP A 225 -25.61 12.93 -11.50
C ASP A 225 -27.01 13.20 -12.08
N ALA A 226 -27.89 12.18 -12.07
CA ALA A 226 -29.28 12.34 -12.49
C ALA A 226 -30.12 13.20 -11.51
N ALA A 227 -29.73 13.25 -10.24
CA ALA A 227 -30.44 13.95 -9.20
C ALA A 227 -30.10 15.45 -9.13
N LEU A 228 -28.87 15.84 -9.52
CA LEU A 228 -28.28 17.18 -9.35
C LEU A 228 -28.38 18.11 -10.56
N THR A 229 -29.33 17.90 -11.46
CA THR A 229 -29.60 18.83 -12.57
C THR A 229 -30.16 20.15 -12.04
N LEU A 230 -29.39 21.24 -12.14
CA LEU A 230 -29.82 22.58 -11.70
C LEU A 230 -30.91 23.14 -12.62
N PRO A 231 -31.98 23.78 -12.10
CA PRO A 231 -32.99 24.41 -12.92
C PRO A 231 -32.39 25.54 -13.78
N PRO A 232 -32.77 25.70 -15.06
CA PRO A 232 -32.28 26.80 -15.89
C PRO A 232 -32.72 28.16 -15.31
N ARG A 233 -31.86 29.19 -15.40
CA ARG A 233 -32.20 30.55 -15.00
C ARG A 233 -33.12 31.16 -16.06
N ARG A 234 -34.37 31.46 -15.71
CA ARG A 234 -35.29 32.20 -16.60
C ARG A 234 -34.95 33.68 -16.47
N THR A 235 -34.63 34.33 -17.59
CA THR A 235 -34.45 35.79 -17.61
C THR A 235 -35.79 36.46 -17.30
N ALA A 236 -35.82 37.31 -16.28
CA ALA A 236 -36.88 38.30 -16.16
C ALA A 236 -36.62 39.36 -17.24
N ALA A 237 -37.55 39.49 -18.19
CA ALA A 237 -37.57 40.49 -19.25
C ALA A 237 -36.43 40.42 -20.29
N ALA A 238 -36.53 39.50 -21.25
CA ALA A 238 -36.06 39.78 -22.61
C ALA A 238 -37.30 40.10 -23.44
N VAL A 239 -37.40 41.33 -23.96
CA VAL A 239 -38.43 41.71 -24.94
C VAL A 239 -38.39 40.69 -26.07
N PRO A 240 -39.53 40.13 -26.54
CA PRO A 240 -39.53 39.19 -27.67
C PRO A 240 -38.83 39.85 -28.87
N GLN A 241 -37.63 39.39 -29.23
CA GLN A 241 -36.98 39.78 -30.47
C GLN A 241 -37.79 39.14 -31.60
N GLY A 242 -38.21 39.97 -32.56
CA GLY A 242 -39.29 39.67 -33.50
C GLY A 242 -39.12 38.37 -34.29
N GLY A 243 -40.21 37.59 -34.35
CA GLY A 243 -40.34 36.33 -35.08
C GLY A 243 -41.51 35.49 -34.54
N TYR A 244 -42.04 34.58 -35.37
CA TYR A 244 -43.04 33.57 -34.95
C TYR A 244 -42.42 32.18 -35.11
N ALA A 245 -42.34 31.42 -34.03
CA ALA A 245 -41.71 30.10 -33.98
C ALA A 245 -42.69 28.94 -34.18
N ASP A 246 -43.97 29.12 -33.84
CA ASP A 246 -45.00 28.08 -33.93
C ASP A 246 -46.41 28.67 -33.89
N VAL A 247 -47.43 27.82 -33.86
CA VAL A 247 -48.83 28.15 -33.57
C VAL A 247 -49.27 27.48 -32.26
N THR A 248 -50.10 28.15 -31.47
CA THR A 248 -50.60 27.64 -30.18
C THR A 248 -52.09 27.95 -30.01
N THR A 249 -52.79 27.24 -29.14
CA THR A 249 -54.22 27.44 -28.86
C THR A 249 -54.51 28.46 -27.75
N ARG A 250 -53.47 29.11 -27.22
CA ARG A 250 -53.58 30.14 -26.18
C ARG A 250 -52.71 31.33 -26.53
N GLY A 251 -53.27 32.52 -26.54
CA GLY A 251 -52.52 33.74 -26.78
C GLY A 251 -53.35 34.99 -26.57
N ASP A 252 -52.65 36.12 -26.55
CA ASP A 252 -53.28 37.43 -26.55
C ASP A 252 -53.91 37.72 -27.93
N PRO A 253 -54.98 38.54 -28.02
CA PRO A 253 -55.69 38.80 -29.29
C PRO A 253 -54.81 39.39 -30.40
N ASP A 254 -53.76 40.12 -30.05
CA ASP A 254 -52.75 40.67 -30.97
C ASP A 254 -51.89 39.59 -31.64
N ARG A 255 -51.98 38.34 -31.18
CA ARG A 255 -51.28 37.17 -31.75
C ARG A 255 -52.21 36.22 -32.48
N LEU A 256 -53.50 36.51 -32.56
CA LEU A 256 -54.45 35.64 -33.26
C LEU A 256 -54.04 35.49 -34.73
N LEU A 257 -54.07 34.25 -35.26
CA LEU A 257 -53.70 34.02 -36.66
C LEU A 257 -54.66 34.80 -37.59
N PRO A 258 -54.15 35.43 -38.66
CA PRO A 258 -54.98 36.15 -39.64
C PRO A 258 -56.14 35.31 -40.19
N SER A 259 -55.93 34.01 -40.36
CA SER A 259 -56.97 33.07 -40.81
C SER A 259 -58.13 32.91 -39.84
N GLN A 260 -57.93 33.16 -38.54
CA GLN A 260 -58.99 33.07 -37.54
C GLN A 260 -59.94 34.27 -37.62
N PHE A 261 -59.49 35.42 -38.12
CA PHE A 261 -60.35 36.58 -38.38
C PHE A 261 -61.29 36.37 -39.58
N ALA A 262 -61.04 35.36 -40.40
CA ALA A 262 -61.88 35.00 -41.53
C ALA A 262 -62.93 33.91 -41.17
N LEU A 263 -62.99 33.47 -39.92
CA LEU A 263 -64.02 32.55 -39.45
C LEU A 263 -65.38 33.24 -39.37
N ASP A 264 -66.43 32.46 -39.56
CA ASP A 264 -67.80 32.92 -39.27
C ASP A 264 -67.92 33.31 -37.77
N PRO A 265 -68.66 34.37 -37.41
CA PRO A 265 -68.77 34.84 -36.02
C PRO A 265 -69.19 33.74 -35.03
N ASP A 266 -70.09 32.84 -35.41
CA ASP A 266 -70.56 31.78 -34.51
C ASP A 266 -69.47 30.70 -34.33
N ASP A 267 -68.72 30.36 -35.39
CA ASP A 267 -67.60 29.41 -35.30
C ASP A 267 -66.40 30.01 -34.55
N PHE A 268 -66.18 31.33 -34.68
CA PHE A 268 -65.18 32.06 -33.90
C PHE A 268 -65.49 31.99 -32.41
N VAL A 269 -66.73 32.28 -31.99
CA VAL A 269 -67.14 32.23 -30.58
C VAL A 269 -67.05 30.81 -30.04
N ARG A 270 -67.49 29.80 -30.81
CA ARG A 270 -67.36 28.39 -30.44
C ARG A 270 -65.90 28.02 -30.20
N ARG A 271 -65.00 28.32 -31.16
CA ARG A 271 -63.58 28.01 -31.03
C ARG A 271 -62.88 28.80 -29.93
N PHE A 272 -63.34 30.02 -29.64
CA PHE A 272 -62.83 30.79 -28.51
C PHE A 272 -63.19 30.11 -27.18
N ALA A 273 -64.45 29.69 -27.02
CA ALA A 273 -64.95 29.02 -25.83
C ALA A 273 -64.29 27.64 -25.61
N GLU A 274 -64.09 26.87 -26.67
CA GLU A 274 -63.48 25.53 -26.63
C GLU A 274 -61.93 25.56 -26.62
N HIS A 275 -61.31 26.75 -26.56
CA HIS A 275 -59.86 26.92 -26.65
C HIS A 275 -59.23 26.30 -27.92
N GLU A 276 -59.91 26.43 -29.05
CA GLU A 276 -59.50 25.93 -30.37
C GLU A 276 -58.99 27.03 -31.32
N LEU A 277 -59.04 28.30 -30.91
CA LEU A 277 -58.47 29.40 -31.71
C LEU A 277 -56.96 29.33 -31.75
N LEU A 278 -56.40 29.63 -32.92
CA LEU A 278 -54.96 29.55 -33.16
C LEU A 278 -54.30 30.93 -33.06
N TYR A 279 -53.21 30.99 -32.30
CA TYR A 279 -52.39 32.17 -32.07
C TYR A 279 -50.94 31.90 -32.51
N PHE A 280 -50.25 32.92 -33.03
CA PHE A 280 -48.84 32.83 -33.30
C PHE A 280 -48.05 32.75 -31.99
N LYS A 281 -47.22 31.73 -31.85
CA LYS A 281 -46.22 31.59 -30.79
C LYS A 281 -44.97 32.34 -31.19
N ARG A 282 -44.62 33.40 -30.46
CA ARG A 282 -43.36 34.14 -30.71
C ARG A 282 -42.14 33.31 -30.37
N GLU A 283 -41.05 33.57 -31.06
CA GLU A 283 -39.75 32.97 -30.76
C GLU A 283 -39.22 33.50 -29.42
N GLU A 284 -38.86 32.58 -28.52
CA GLU A 284 -38.16 32.93 -27.27
C GLU A 284 -36.64 32.97 -27.55
N PRO A 285 -35.90 34.01 -27.14
CA PRO A 285 -34.46 34.06 -27.37
C PRO A 285 -33.73 32.90 -26.66
N HIS A 286 -33.03 32.07 -27.43
CA HIS A 286 -32.30 30.87 -26.97
C HIS A 286 -30.92 31.16 -26.34
N SER A 287 -30.73 32.30 -25.68
CA SER A 287 -29.49 32.53 -24.92
C SER A 287 -29.76 32.40 -23.42
N ALA A 288 -29.65 31.17 -22.90
CA ALA A 288 -29.55 30.98 -21.45
C ALA A 288 -28.32 31.76 -20.95
N GLN A 289 -28.54 32.66 -19.97
CA GLN A 289 -27.41 33.26 -19.24
C GLN A 289 -26.57 32.13 -18.62
N LYS A 290 -25.25 32.27 -18.65
CA LYS A 290 -24.30 31.28 -18.14
C LYS A 290 -23.73 31.78 -16.81
N PRO A 291 -24.46 31.61 -15.69
CA PRO A 291 -24.01 32.19 -14.43
C PRO A 291 -22.72 31.53 -13.94
N HIS A 292 -21.89 32.31 -13.24
CA HIS A 292 -20.79 31.75 -12.46
C HIS A 292 -21.33 30.78 -11.41
N ARG A 293 -20.65 29.64 -11.24
CA ARG A 293 -21.07 28.59 -10.32
C ARG A 293 -20.18 28.57 -9.10
N ILE A 294 -20.73 28.99 -7.97
CA ILE A 294 -20.00 29.09 -6.71
C ILE A 294 -20.44 27.91 -5.85
N ILE A 295 -19.55 26.92 -5.70
CA ILE A 295 -19.82 25.71 -4.92
C ILE A 295 -19.31 25.95 -3.50
N VAL A 296 -20.19 25.85 -2.51
CA VAL A 296 -19.86 26.00 -1.09
C VAL A 296 -20.02 24.65 -0.41
N LEU A 297 -18.91 24.01 -0.04
CA LEU A 297 -18.89 22.70 0.60
C LEU A 297 -18.65 22.85 2.10
N ASP A 298 -19.66 22.49 2.90
CA ASP A 298 -19.58 22.42 4.36
C ASP A 298 -18.77 21.20 4.81
N GLN A 299 -17.60 21.43 5.42
CA GLN A 299 -16.71 20.40 5.96
C GLN A 299 -16.71 20.36 7.50
N GLY A 300 -17.68 21.03 8.12
CA GLY A 300 -17.86 21.11 9.57
C GLY A 300 -18.40 19.84 10.21
N VAL A 301 -18.48 19.85 11.55
CA VAL A 301 -18.74 18.65 12.37
C VAL A 301 -20.06 17.94 12.07
N ARG A 302 -21.05 18.65 11.51
CA ARG A 302 -22.39 18.12 11.21
C ARG A 302 -22.45 17.37 9.89
N THR A 303 -21.44 17.50 9.03
CA THR A 303 -21.38 16.80 7.76
C THR A 303 -20.48 15.57 7.80
N TRP A 304 -19.83 15.25 8.93
CA TRP A 304 -18.95 14.08 9.05
C TRP A 304 -19.65 12.73 8.80
N GLY A 305 -18.86 11.70 8.49
CA GLY A 305 -19.35 10.37 8.13
C GLY A 305 -19.86 10.30 6.69
N GLY A 306 -20.85 9.44 6.44
CA GLY A 306 -21.44 9.24 5.11
C GLY A 306 -22.03 10.51 4.48
N VAL A 307 -22.52 11.45 5.30
CA VAL A 307 -23.02 12.76 4.81
C VAL A 307 -21.94 13.48 3.99
N ARG A 308 -20.70 13.50 4.47
CA ARG A 308 -19.56 14.13 3.78
C ARG A 308 -19.34 13.48 2.43
N LEU A 309 -19.38 12.15 2.36
CA LEU A 309 -19.18 11.42 1.11
C LEU A 309 -20.20 11.84 0.05
N ALA A 310 -21.47 12.00 0.43
CA ALA A 310 -22.52 12.47 -0.47
C ALA A 310 -22.33 13.93 -0.91
N LEU A 311 -21.97 14.84 0.02
CA LEU A 311 -21.73 16.25 -0.31
C LEU A 311 -20.48 16.43 -1.17
N THR A 312 -19.41 15.70 -0.89
CA THR A 312 -18.19 15.66 -1.72
C THR A 312 -18.49 15.12 -3.12
N ALA A 313 -19.29 14.06 -3.24
CA ALA A 313 -19.71 13.53 -4.54
C ALA A 313 -20.50 14.57 -5.34
N ALA A 314 -21.38 15.33 -4.69
CA ALA A 314 -22.10 16.45 -5.31
C ALA A 314 -21.16 17.57 -5.76
N ALA A 315 -20.16 17.95 -4.94
CA ALA A 315 -19.17 18.94 -5.31
C ALA A 315 -18.38 18.51 -6.55
N VAL A 316 -17.92 17.24 -6.60
CA VAL A 316 -17.21 16.68 -7.75
C VAL A 316 -18.06 16.74 -9.04
N LEU A 317 -19.35 16.39 -8.96
CA LEU A 317 -20.26 16.46 -10.10
C LEU A 317 -20.48 17.89 -10.60
N LEU A 318 -20.59 18.85 -9.67
CA LEU A 318 -20.74 20.25 -10.02
C LEU A 318 -19.44 20.78 -10.66
N LEU A 319 -18.27 20.45 -10.14
CA LEU A 319 -16.99 20.83 -10.76
C LEU A 319 -16.83 20.23 -12.16
N GLY A 320 -17.32 19.02 -12.40
CA GLY A 320 -17.16 18.31 -13.69
C GLY A 320 -18.03 18.82 -14.85
N LYS A 321 -18.92 19.81 -14.64
CA LYS A 321 -19.74 20.33 -15.76
C LYS A 321 -18.95 21.34 -16.59
N ASP A 322 -19.05 21.19 -17.92
CA ASP A 322 -18.39 22.05 -18.91
C ASP A 322 -18.67 23.55 -18.70
N GLU A 323 -17.61 24.32 -18.48
CA GLU A 323 -17.66 25.77 -18.28
C GLU A 323 -18.32 26.50 -19.47
N LYS A 324 -18.13 26.01 -20.70
CA LYS A 324 -18.75 26.61 -21.89
C LYS A 324 -20.27 26.58 -21.85
N ARG A 325 -20.85 25.60 -21.13
CA ARG A 325 -22.29 25.39 -21.01
C ARG A 325 -22.86 25.93 -19.71
N PHE A 326 -22.08 25.90 -18.63
CA PHE A 326 -22.58 26.12 -17.26
C PHE A 326 -21.83 27.20 -16.48
N GLY A 327 -21.01 28.01 -17.15
CA GLY A 327 -20.23 29.09 -16.54
C GLY A 327 -19.01 28.61 -15.74
N VAL A 328 -18.16 29.56 -15.36
CA VAL A 328 -16.93 29.31 -14.59
C VAL A 328 -17.27 28.78 -13.19
N ALA A 329 -16.57 27.74 -12.74
CA ALA A 329 -16.76 27.17 -11.42
C ALA A 329 -15.74 27.72 -10.40
N ARG A 330 -16.18 27.89 -9.15
CA ARG A 330 -15.33 28.18 -7.99
C ARG A 330 -15.72 27.28 -6.83
N LEU A 331 -14.78 26.98 -5.95
CA LEU A 331 -14.97 26.10 -4.80
C LEU A 331 -14.56 26.80 -3.50
N PHE A 332 -15.52 26.96 -2.60
CA PHE A 332 -15.30 27.44 -1.24
C PHE A 332 -15.52 26.28 -0.26
N VAL A 333 -14.57 26.09 0.65
CA VAL A 333 -14.65 25.09 1.71
C VAL A 333 -14.44 25.75 3.06
N SER A 334 -14.98 25.16 4.13
CA SER A 334 -14.83 25.71 5.49
C SER A 334 -13.43 25.50 6.08
N SER A 335 -12.69 24.48 5.61
CA SER A 335 -11.39 24.08 6.19
C SER A 335 -10.22 24.95 5.76
N THR A 336 -10.39 25.79 4.73
CA THR A 336 -9.37 26.72 4.24
C THR A 336 -9.92 28.14 4.13
N VAL A 337 -9.02 29.10 4.27
CA VAL A 337 -9.34 30.53 4.16
C VAL A 337 -8.79 31.05 2.84
N ASP A 338 -9.25 30.48 1.72
CA ASP A 338 -9.02 31.07 0.41
C ASP A 338 -10.12 32.11 0.11
N PRO A 339 -9.78 33.40 -0.01
CA PRO A 339 -10.76 34.44 -0.32
C PRO A 339 -11.36 34.31 -1.73
N ASN A 340 -10.65 33.68 -2.67
CA ASN A 340 -11.04 33.65 -4.08
C ASN A 340 -11.79 32.38 -4.51
N GLY A 341 -11.82 31.35 -3.65
CA GLY A 341 -12.44 30.05 -3.96
C GLY A 341 -11.77 29.32 -5.12
N THR A 342 -10.44 29.38 -5.16
CA THR A 342 -9.59 28.86 -6.23
C THR A 342 -9.62 27.33 -6.24
N ILE A 343 -9.82 26.76 -7.41
CA ILE A 343 -9.76 25.31 -7.60
C ILE A 343 -8.29 24.91 -7.85
N PRO A 344 -7.72 23.97 -7.07
CA PRO A 344 -6.35 23.50 -7.30
C PRO A 344 -6.10 23.03 -8.74
N THR A 345 -4.88 23.28 -9.22
CA THR A 345 -4.48 23.04 -10.62
C THR A 345 -4.26 21.58 -10.97
N ASP A 346 -4.15 20.70 -9.99
CA ASP A 346 -3.95 19.26 -10.15
C ASP A 346 -4.98 18.46 -9.34
N ALA A 347 -5.25 17.22 -9.78
CA ALA A 347 -6.25 16.36 -9.14
C ALA A 347 -5.85 15.89 -7.73
N VAL A 348 -4.57 15.86 -7.39
CA VAL A 348 -4.08 15.41 -6.07
C VAL A 348 -4.38 16.46 -5.01
N SER A 349 -4.00 17.71 -5.25
CA SER A 349 -4.30 18.85 -4.38
C SER A 349 -5.81 19.07 -4.23
N LEU A 350 -6.59 18.88 -5.32
CA LEU A 350 -8.04 18.93 -5.25
C LEU A 350 -8.63 17.79 -4.40
N ALA A 351 -8.07 16.58 -4.49
CA ALA A 351 -8.48 15.47 -3.62
C ALA A 351 -8.19 15.78 -2.14
N GLU A 352 -7.01 16.33 -1.82
CA GLU A 352 -6.64 16.71 -0.46
C GLU A 352 -7.58 17.78 0.11
N LEU A 353 -7.93 18.79 -0.70
CA LEU A 353 -8.89 19.82 -0.33
C LEU A 353 -10.27 19.25 -0.01
N LEU A 354 -10.74 18.26 -0.80
CA LEU A 354 -12.04 17.60 -0.59
C LEU A 354 -12.03 16.63 0.61
N GLU A 355 -10.87 16.07 0.96
CA GLU A 355 -10.68 15.20 2.13
C GLU A 355 -10.60 15.95 3.46
N ALA A 356 -10.31 17.25 3.39
CA ALA A 356 -10.22 18.11 4.56
C ALA A 356 -11.54 18.12 5.35
N SER A 357 -11.42 18.30 6.66
CA SER A 357 -12.54 18.41 7.59
C SER A 357 -12.11 19.31 8.72
N ASP A 358 -13.04 20.09 9.25
CA ASP A 358 -12.76 21.03 10.33
C ASP A 358 -13.78 20.89 11.47
N LEU A 359 -13.58 21.69 12.52
CA LEU A 359 -14.42 21.71 13.71
C LEU A 359 -15.46 22.83 13.67
N THR A 360 -15.73 23.44 12.50
CA THR A 360 -16.73 24.49 12.40
C THR A 360 -18.13 23.92 12.68
N PRO A 361 -18.97 24.65 13.46
CA PRO A 361 -20.29 24.17 13.85
C PRO A 361 -21.33 24.25 12.72
N HIS A 362 -21.12 25.15 11.76
CA HIS A 362 -22.02 25.45 10.63
C HIS A 362 -21.28 26.26 9.53
N PRO A 363 -21.80 26.30 8.29
CA PRO A 363 -21.10 26.88 7.15
C PRO A 363 -21.26 28.40 6.98
N ALA A 364 -21.84 29.13 7.94
CA ALA A 364 -22.15 30.57 7.79
C ALA A 364 -20.93 31.40 7.32
N SER A 365 -19.74 31.20 7.90
CA SER A 365 -18.55 31.98 7.54
C SER A 365 -18.04 31.70 6.13
N VAL A 366 -18.13 30.45 5.66
CA VAL A 366 -17.74 30.10 4.29
C VAL A 366 -18.80 30.54 3.28
N LEU A 367 -20.08 30.50 3.64
CA LEU A 367 -21.18 31.02 2.83
C LEU A 367 -21.05 32.54 2.65
N ASP A 368 -20.75 33.28 3.72
CA ASP A 368 -20.54 34.72 3.66
C ASP A 368 -19.37 35.09 2.76
N ARG A 369 -18.23 34.38 2.89
CA ARG A 369 -17.09 34.52 1.96
C ARG A 369 -17.47 34.18 0.51
N ALA A 370 -18.30 33.18 0.28
CA ALA A 370 -18.71 32.81 -1.07
C ALA A 370 -19.63 33.87 -1.71
N LEU A 371 -20.44 34.57 -0.92
CA LEU A 371 -21.33 35.64 -1.37
C LEU A 371 -20.60 36.97 -1.60
N TRP A 372 -19.60 37.27 -0.77
CA TRP A 372 -18.96 38.59 -0.69
C TRP A 372 -17.44 38.61 -0.95
N GLY A 373 -16.78 37.46 -1.08
CA GLY A 373 -15.32 37.34 -1.11
C GLY A 373 -14.64 37.81 -2.40
N PHE A 374 -15.40 38.09 -3.46
CA PHE A 374 -14.87 38.66 -4.69
C PHE A 374 -15.95 39.44 -5.47
N ASP A 375 -15.54 40.55 -6.06
CA ASP A 375 -16.41 41.42 -6.85
C ASP A 375 -16.31 41.09 -8.33
N ASP A 376 -17.35 40.41 -8.81
CA ASP A 376 -17.66 40.26 -10.24
C ASP A 376 -19.05 40.89 -10.45
N GLU A 377 -19.15 42.22 -10.31
CA GLU A 377 -20.43 42.94 -10.15
C GLU A 377 -21.38 42.84 -11.35
N ALA A 378 -20.92 42.35 -12.50
CA ALA A 378 -21.69 42.35 -13.75
C ALA A 378 -22.35 41.00 -14.11
N GLU A 379 -21.92 39.88 -13.54
CA GLU A 379 -22.36 38.55 -14.00
C GLU A 379 -23.32 37.84 -13.01
N PRO A 380 -24.37 37.16 -13.52
CA PRO A 380 -25.28 36.39 -12.68
C PRO A 380 -24.56 35.22 -12.02
N ARG A 381 -24.86 34.91 -10.75
CA ARG A 381 -24.19 33.83 -10.00
C ARG A 381 -25.20 32.81 -9.45
N ASP A 382 -24.83 31.54 -9.54
CA ASP A 382 -25.51 30.43 -8.88
C ASP A 382 -24.61 29.93 -7.74
N VAL A 383 -24.99 30.29 -6.51
CA VAL A 383 -24.30 29.87 -5.28
C VAL A 383 -24.96 28.59 -4.79
N ILE A 384 -24.20 27.52 -4.58
CA ILE A 384 -24.72 26.20 -4.25
C ILE A 384 -24.13 25.74 -2.93
N LEU A 385 -24.93 25.81 -1.87
CA LEU A 385 -24.55 25.38 -0.52
C LEU A 385 -24.81 23.88 -0.33
N LEU A 386 -23.73 23.11 -0.12
CA LEU A 386 -23.75 21.68 0.17
C LEU A 386 -23.57 21.49 1.68
N THR A 387 -24.61 21.05 2.41
CA THR A 387 -24.61 21.07 3.89
C THR A 387 -25.52 20.01 4.52
N HIS A 388 -25.53 19.90 5.85
CA HIS A 388 -26.54 19.14 6.60
C HIS A 388 -27.84 19.98 6.80
N PRO A 389 -29.06 19.42 6.74
CA PRO A 389 -30.31 20.20 6.83
C PRO A 389 -30.49 20.98 8.14
N ARG A 390 -29.94 20.49 9.26
CA ARG A 390 -29.91 21.23 10.55
C ARG A 390 -29.17 22.57 10.49
N ASN A 391 -28.33 22.79 9.48
CA ASN A 391 -27.62 24.06 9.29
C ASN A 391 -28.50 25.12 8.63
N LEU A 392 -29.50 24.71 7.85
CA LEU A 392 -30.39 25.64 7.13
C LEU A 392 -31.31 26.43 8.07
N THR A 393 -31.48 25.95 9.31
CA THR A 393 -32.26 26.64 10.35
C THR A 393 -31.39 27.41 11.35
N GLN A 394 -30.06 27.47 11.15
CA GLN A 394 -29.17 28.21 12.05
C GLN A 394 -29.30 29.71 11.79
N PRO A 395 -29.42 30.55 12.84
CA PRO A 395 -29.57 32.01 12.67
C PRO A 395 -28.48 32.63 11.80
N ASP A 396 -27.22 32.23 12.00
CA ASP A 396 -26.07 32.78 11.26
C ASP A 396 -26.09 32.39 9.78
N VAL A 397 -26.55 31.17 9.47
CA VAL A 397 -26.69 30.70 8.09
C VAL A 397 -27.85 31.41 7.39
N ILE A 398 -28.96 31.62 8.11
CA ILE A 398 -30.10 32.40 7.60
C ILE A 398 -29.69 33.85 7.34
N ALA A 399 -28.95 34.47 8.27
CA ALA A 399 -28.47 35.84 8.13
C ALA A 399 -27.54 35.99 6.90
N ALA A 400 -26.60 35.08 6.72
CA ALA A 400 -25.73 35.04 5.54
C ALA A 400 -26.52 34.80 4.24
N ALA A 401 -27.50 33.89 4.25
CA ALA A 401 -28.29 33.59 3.05
C ALA A 401 -29.22 34.74 2.64
N VAL A 402 -29.77 35.49 3.60
CA VAL A 402 -30.61 36.67 3.37
C VAL A 402 -29.78 37.86 2.87
N SER A 403 -28.50 37.95 3.22
CA SER A 403 -27.60 39.01 2.75
C SER A 403 -27.17 38.85 1.29
N LYS A 404 -27.56 37.78 0.58
CA LYS A 404 -27.19 37.57 -0.83
C LYS A 404 -27.58 38.76 -1.73
N ARG A 405 -26.83 38.96 -2.82
CA ARG A 405 -27.16 39.99 -3.80
C ARG A 405 -28.48 39.63 -4.52
N PRO A 406 -29.31 40.60 -4.93
CA PRO A 406 -30.55 40.32 -5.68
C PRO A 406 -30.32 39.54 -6.98
N ALA A 407 -29.15 39.70 -7.61
CA ALA A 407 -28.77 38.99 -8.82
C ALA A 407 -28.31 37.54 -8.57
N ASP A 408 -28.07 37.14 -7.32
CA ASP A 408 -27.59 35.80 -6.96
C ASP A 408 -28.75 34.83 -6.72
N ARG A 409 -28.61 33.62 -7.26
CA ARG A 409 -29.49 32.51 -6.94
C ARG A 409 -28.76 31.58 -5.98
N LEU A 410 -29.28 31.47 -4.76
CA LEU A 410 -28.75 30.58 -3.74
C LEU A 410 -29.53 29.26 -3.74
N LEU A 411 -28.88 28.18 -4.14
CA LEU A 411 -29.37 26.81 -4.12
C LEU A 411 -28.76 26.07 -2.93
N THR A 412 -29.48 25.10 -2.39
CA THR A 412 -29.02 24.28 -1.28
C THR A 412 -29.16 22.81 -1.64
N LEU A 413 -28.10 22.02 -1.48
CA LEU A 413 -28.21 20.57 -1.38
C LEU A 413 -27.96 20.18 0.07
N SER A 414 -29.00 19.67 0.72
CA SER A 414 -28.89 19.17 2.09
C SER A 414 -28.97 17.65 2.15
N VAL A 415 -28.11 17.01 2.96
CA VAL A 415 -28.13 15.55 3.18
C VAL A 415 -28.11 15.26 4.68
N ASP A 416 -29.02 14.41 5.15
CA ASP A 416 -29.06 13.97 6.55
C ASP A 416 -28.35 12.62 6.78
N ALA A 417 -28.14 12.27 8.05
CA ALA A 417 -27.50 11.01 8.44
C ALA A 417 -28.28 9.73 8.04
N ARG A 418 -29.53 9.85 7.59
CA ARG A 418 -30.35 8.73 7.08
C ARG A 418 -30.26 8.61 5.55
N GLY A 419 -29.48 9.48 4.90
CA GLY A 419 -29.34 9.55 3.45
C GLY A 419 -30.50 10.26 2.76
N GLN A 420 -31.34 11.02 3.47
CA GLN A 420 -32.35 11.87 2.83
C GLN A 420 -31.66 13.12 2.28
N ALA A 421 -31.78 13.32 0.97
CA ALA A 421 -31.19 14.45 0.26
C ALA A 421 -32.29 15.36 -0.33
N GLU A 422 -32.09 16.67 -0.20
CA GLU A 422 -33.03 17.69 -0.67
C GLU A 422 -32.28 18.80 -1.39
N LEU A 423 -32.64 19.01 -2.67
CA LEU A 423 -32.27 20.18 -3.46
C LEU A 423 -33.35 21.24 -3.28
N GLY A 424 -32.96 22.43 -2.84
CA GLY A 424 -33.84 23.57 -2.59
C GLY A 424 -33.25 24.87 -3.11
N GLU A 425 -34.07 25.91 -3.14
CA GLU A 425 -33.69 27.28 -3.46
C GLU A 425 -34.02 28.18 -2.28
N TRP A 426 -33.10 29.05 -1.91
CA TRP A 426 -33.30 30.03 -0.85
C TRP A 426 -34.07 31.24 -1.41
N VAL A 427 -35.30 31.40 -0.92
CA VAL A 427 -36.19 32.53 -1.20
C VAL A 427 -36.47 33.32 0.09
N ASP A 428 -37.16 34.46 -0.01
CA ASP A 428 -37.42 35.33 1.15
C ASP A 428 -38.20 34.62 2.28
N ALA A 429 -39.04 33.64 1.92
CA ALA A 429 -39.79 32.81 2.87
C ALA A 429 -38.97 31.62 3.44
N GLY A 430 -37.68 31.51 3.14
CA GLY A 430 -36.79 30.40 3.53
C GLY A 430 -36.47 29.45 2.37
N VAL A 431 -36.05 28.22 2.68
CA VAL A 431 -35.66 27.24 1.66
C VAL A 431 -36.90 26.60 1.03
N ARG A 432 -37.11 26.84 -0.26
CA ARG A 432 -38.14 26.21 -1.08
C ARG A 432 -37.60 24.91 -1.69
N SER A 433 -38.18 23.77 -1.30
CA SER A 433 -37.85 22.45 -1.87
C SER A 433 -38.08 22.43 -3.39
N ILE A 434 -37.08 22.01 -4.15
CA ILE A 434 -37.20 21.71 -5.59
C ILE A 434 -37.38 20.21 -5.79
N ARG A 435 -36.55 19.39 -5.14
CA ARG A 435 -36.54 17.93 -5.31
C ARG A 435 -36.00 17.24 -4.07
N LYS A 436 -36.55 16.07 -3.75
CA LYS A 436 -36.07 15.17 -2.69
C LYS A 436 -35.73 13.80 -3.27
N PHE A 437 -34.68 13.18 -2.76
CA PHE A 437 -34.21 11.85 -3.17
C PHE A 437 -33.42 11.19 -2.03
N ARG A 438 -33.07 9.91 -2.19
CA ARG A 438 -32.33 9.15 -1.19
C ARG A 438 -30.95 8.74 -1.71
N VAL A 439 -29.95 8.84 -0.84
CA VAL A 439 -28.56 8.44 -1.08
C VAL A 439 -28.23 7.25 -0.19
N ASP A 440 -27.58 6.23 -0.74
CA ASP A 440 -27.14 5.05 0.01
C ASP A 440 -25.82 5.32 0.73
N LEU A 441 -25.91 5.94 1.91
CA LEU A 441 -24.73 6.28 2.72
C LEU A 441 -24.02 5.01 3.25
N ALA A 442 -24.75 3.94 3.52
CA ALA A 442 -24.17 2.70 4.04
C ALA A 442 -23.29 2.02 2.99
N ALA A 443 -23.74 1.97 1.73
CA ALA A 443 -22.91 1.48 0.63
C ALA A 443 -21.67 2.36 0.41
N ALA A 444 -21.81 3.69 0.54
CA ALA A 444 -20.69 4.61 0.41
C ALA A 444 -19.65 4.45 1.53
N GLU A 445 -20.07 4.24 2.77
CA GLU A 445 -19.18 3.98 3.91
C GLU A 445 -18.53 2.59 3.85
N ALA A 446 -19.22 1.60 3.29
CA ALA A 446 -18.69 0.25 3.07
C ALA A 446 -17.75 0.14 1.85
N ALA A 447 -17.64 1.19 1.03
CA ALA A 447 -16.81 1.17 -0.17
C ALA A 447 -15.33 1.03 0.18
N VAL A 448 -14.65 0.08 -0.45
CA VAL A 448 -13.23 -0.21 -0.22
C VAL A 448 -12.41 0.43 -1.34
N ALA A 449 -11.40 1.21 -0.97
CA ALA A 449 -10.51 1.85 -1.93
C ALA A 449 -9.87 0.81 -2.87
N GLU A 450 -9.93 1.07 -4.16
CA GLU A 450 -9.21 0.30 -5.18
C GLU A 450 -7.72 0.36 -4.83
N ARG A 451 -7.17 -0.79 -4.42
CA ARG A 451 -5.71 -0.91 -4.29
C ARG A 451 -5.15 -0.79 -5.70
N THR A 452 -4.24 0.15 -5.90
CA THR A 452 -3.38 0.14 -7.09
C THR A 452 -2.79 -1.26 -7.17
N ALA A 453 -3.13 -2.03 -8.20
CA ALA A 453 -2.29 -3.16 -8.57
C ALA A 453 -0.89 -2.57 -8.65
N ALA A 454 -0.01 -2.96 -7.72
CA ALA A 454 1.35 -2.44 -7.73
C ALA A 454 1.83 -2.51 -9.18
N PRO A 455 2.43 -1.44 -9.75
CA PRO A 455 3.01 -1.54 -11.08
C PRO A 455 3.79 -2.84 -11.08
N ALA A 456 3.44 -3.77 -11.97
CA ALA A 456 4.02 -5.10 -11.97
C ALA A 456 5.53 -4.91 -11.90
N LEU A 457 6.10 -5.15 -10.72
CA LEU A 457 7.48 -4.77 -10.45
C LEU A 457 8.29 -5.48 -11.53
N PRO A 458 9.11 -4.77 -12.32
CA PRO A 458 9.97 -5.41 -13.30
C PRO A 458 10.77 -6.46 -12.55
N HIS A 459 10.49 -7.75 -12.83
CA HIS A 459 10.97 -8.97 -12.18
C HIS A 459 12.07 -8.75 -11.14
N SER A 460 11.72 -8.18 -9.98
CA SER A 460 12.72 -7.82 -8.96
C SER A 460 13.09 -9.10 -8.23
N THR A 461 14.31 -9.57 -8.48
CA THR A 461 14.87 -10.77 -7.85
C THR A 461 14.86 -10.60 -6.33
N TRP A 462 14.38 -11.62 -5.62
CA TRP A 462 14.47 -11.67 -4.17
C TRP A 462 15.93 -11.61 -3.70
N THR A 463 16.19 -10.93 -2.58
CA THR A 463 17.54 -10.74 -2.01
C THR A 463 17.58 -11.16 -0.54
N GLY A 464 18.78 -11.32 0.04
CA GLY A 464 18.97 -11.74 1.44
C GLY A 464 19.39 -13.21 1.57
N ASP A 465 18.84 -13.92 2.56
CA ASP A 465 19.10 -15.35 2.81
C ASP A 465 18.36 -16.25 1.80
N VAL A 466 18.49 -15.96 0.51
CA VAL A 466 17.81 -16.65 -0.59
C VAL A 466 18.69 -17.73 -1.19
N GLU A 467 18.09 -18.80 -1.71
CA GLU A 467 18.85 -19.82 -2.42
C GLU A 467 19.60 -19.26 -3.64
N PRO A 468 20.82 -19.75 -3.94
CA PRO A 468 21.68 -19.14 -4.96
C PRO A 468 21.12 -19.21 -6.38
N ILE A 469 20.36 -20.26 -6.69
CA ILE A 469 19.77 -20.49 -7.99
C ILE A 469 18.29 -20.07 -7.94
N PRO A 470 17.91 -18.97 -8.60
CA PRO A 470 16.55 -18.45 -8.49
C PRO A 470 15.52 -19.34 -9.22
N PHE A 471 14.24 -18.97 -9.08
CA PHE A 471 13.12 -19.53 -9.84
C PHE A 471 12.59 -18.49 -10.84
N PRO A 472 13.29 -18.27 -11.97
CA PRO A 472 12.90 -17.20 -12.89
C PRO A 472 11.58 -17.48 -13.62
N PHE A 473 11.21 -18.76 -13.78
CA PHE A 473 10.00 -19.16 -14.50
C PHE A 473 8.84 -19.47 -13.56
N ARG A 474 7.61 -19.29 -14.07
CA ARG A 474 6.36 -19.51 -13.33
C ARG A 474 5.57 -20.71 -13.88
N PRO A 475 6.08 -21.95 -13.74
CA PRO A 475 5.45 -23.14 -14.28
C PRO A 475 4.07 -23.46 -13.67
N GLY A 476 3.68 -22.80 -12.58
CA GLY A 476 2.54 -23.14 -11.71
C GLY A 476 3.01 -23.75 -10.39
N LEU A 477 2.16 -24.52 -9.72
CA LEU A 477 2.54 -25.22 -8.48
C LEU A 477 3.45 -26.42 -8.79
N VAL A 478 4.64 -26.45 -8.20
CA VAL A 478 5.71 -27.43 -8.48
C VAL A 478 5.61 -28.71 -7.63
N GLY A 479 4.47 -28.92 -6.99
CA GLY A 479 4.16 -30.08 -6.16
C GLY A 479 2.77 -29.94 -5.55
N ALA A 480 2.26 -31.03 -4.98
CA ALA A 480 1.07 -30.93 -4.13
C ALA A 480 1.45 -30.14 -2.86
N PRO A 481 0.78 -29.01 -2.55
CA PRO A 481 1.06 -28.27 -1.34
C PRO A 481 0.68 -29.06 -0.10
N GLU A 482 1.53 -29.01 0.92
CA GLU A 482 1.34 -29.66 2.22
C GLU A 482 0.94 -28.65 3.30
N LYS A 483 1.34 -27.39 3.12
CA LYS A 483 1.08 -26.29 4.06
C LYS A 483 0.59 -25.05 3.33
N PHE A 484 -0.28 -24.31 3.99
CA PHE A 484 -0.80 -23.02 3.54
C PHE A 484 -0.71 -21.98 4.64
N GLY A 485 -0.50 -20.74 4.27
CA GLY A 485 -0.65 -19.58 5.14
C GLY A 485 -1.08 -18.36 4.34
N PHE A 486 -1.75 -17.43 5.00
CA PHE A 486 -2.04 -16.11 4.46
C PHE A 486 -1.07 -15.09 5.06
N ASP A 487 -0.83 -13.99 4.36
CA ASP A 487 -0.33 -12.76 4.99
C ASP A 487 -1.36 -12.19 5.98
N ALA A 488 -0.96 -11.18 6.76
CA ALA A 488 -1.83 -10.58 7.76
C ALA A 488 -3.13 -10.00 7.18
N ASP A 489 -3.07 -9.48 5.97
CA ASP A 489 -4.19 -8.89 5.23
C ASP A 489 -5.11 -9.94 4.58
N GLY A 490 -4.70 -11.20 4.46
CA GLY A 490 -5.42 -12.21 3.71
C GLY A 490 -5.35 -12.06 2.18
N GLU A 491 -4.47 -11.20 1.68
CA GLU A 491 -4.29 -10.81 0.27
C GLU A 491 -3.12 -11.53 -0.41
N TRP A 492 -2.40 -12.37 0.30
CA TRP A 492 -1.35 -13.22 -0.26
C TRP A 492 -1.37 -14.59 0.40
N VAL A 493 -1.53 -15.63 -0.41
CA VAL A 493 -1.45 -17.00 0.05
C VAL A 493 -0.08 -17.55 -0.29
N VAL A 494 0.59 -18.14 0.69
CA VAL A 494 1.79 -18.92 0.45
C VAL A 494 1.47 -20.39 0.65
N ALA A 495 1.77 -21.17 -0.39
CA ALA A 495 1.60 -22.62 -0.42
C ALA A 495 2.97 -23.28 -0.53
N VAL A 496 3.30 -24.17 0.40
CA VAL A 496 4.57 -24.92 0.39
C VAL A 496 4.26 -26.40 0.20
N GLY A 497 4.92 -27.01 -0.78
CA GLY A 497 4.87 -28.44 -1.03
C GLY A 497 6.07 -29.19 -0.46
N ARG A 498 6.19 -30.46 -0.85
CA ARG A 498 7.36 -31.29 -0.58
C ARG A 498 8.65 -30.58 -1.05
N ASP A 499 9.74 -30.76 -0.30
CA ASP A 499 11.06 -30.13 -0.51
C ASP A 499 11.12 -28.62 -0.23
N GLY A 500 10.08 -28.05 0.39
CA GLY A 500 10.08 -26.71 0.96
C GLY A 500 9.92 -25.57 -0.03
N VAL A 501 9.59 -25.85 -1.30
CA VAL A 501 9.45 -24.83 -2.35
C VAL A 501 8.17 -23.99 -2.11
N PRO A 502 8.29 -22.69 -1.80
CA PRO A 502 7.14 -21.82 -1.57
C PRO A 502 6.57 -21.25 -2.86
N HIS A 503 5.24 -21.16 -2.90
CA HIS A 503 4.49 -20.59 -4.01
C HIS A 503 3.61 -19.45 -3.48
N GLY A 504 3.84 -18.24 -3.97
CA GLY A 504 2.99 -17.09 -3.72
C GLY A 504 1.81 -17.06 -4.69
N ILE A 505 0.60 -17.00 -4.14
CA ILE A 505 -0.67 -16.98 -4.87
C ILE A 505 -1.40 -15.71 -4.47
N ALA A 506 -1.61 -14.81 -5.44
CA ALA A 506 -2.40 -13.60 -5.24
C ALA A 506 -3.89 -13.88 -5.54
N PRO A 507 -4.84 -13.40 -4.72
CA PRO A 507 -6.29 -13.53 -4.93
C PRO A 507 -6.83 -12.76 -6.16
N ASP A 508 -6.01 -11.92 -6.79
CA ASP A 508 -6.37 -11.09 -7.95
C ASP A 508 -6.29 -11.83 -9.30
N GLY A 509 -5.90 -13.11 -9.28
CA GLY A 509 -5.75 -13.93 -10.49
C GLY A 509 -4.37 -13.79 -11.16
N SER A 510 -3.43 -13.07 -10.55
CA SER A 510 -2.05 -13.01 -11.03
C SER A 510 -1.42 -14.41 -11.10
N PRO A 511 -0.49 -14.65 -12.06
CA PRO A 511 0.22 -15.92 -12.15
C PRO A 511 0.93 -16.28 -10.85
N VAL A 512 0.88 -17.56 -10.47
CA VAL A 512 1.58 -18.10 -9.29
C VAL A 512 3.06 -17.77 -9.39
N GLU A 513 3.60 -17.17 -8.34
CA GLU A 513 5.03 -16.88 -8.19
C GLU A 513 5.68 -18.03 -7.41
N ILE A 514 6.85 -18.52 -7.86
CA ILE A 514 7.69 -19.40 -7.05
C ILE A 514 8.66 -18.52 -6.27
N LEU A 515 8.63 -18.61 -4.95
CA LEU A 515 9.51 -17.84 -4.07
C LEU A 515 10.81 -18.61 -3.86
N PRO A 516 11.97 -17.94 -3.67
CA PRO A 516 13.19 -18.66 -3.31
C PRO A 516 13.03 -19.33 -1.95
N ARG A 517 13.69 -20.47 -1.76
CA ARG A 517 13.81 -21.07 -0.42
C ARG A 517 14.82 -20.28 0.40
N ALA A 518 14.58 -20.23 1.70
CA ALA A 518 15.57 -19.72 2.64
C ALA A 518 16.83 -20.57 2.58
N PHE A 519 17.98 -19.92 2.56
CA PHE A 519 19.29 -20.55 2.38
C PHE A 519 20.34 -19.92 3.29
N ARG A 520 21.06 -20.76 4.02
CA ARG A 520 22.20 -20.36 4.86
C ARG A 520 23.15 -21.55 5.02
N ASP A 521 24.44 -21.29 5.09
CA ASP A 521 25.48 -22.31 5.30
C ASP A 521 25.43 -23.49 4.30
N GLY A 522 25.05 -23.25 3.05
CA GLY A 522 24.97 -24.31 2.02
C GLY A 522 23.70 -25.17 2.11
N VAL A 523 22.72 -24.78 2.94
CA VAL A 523 21.52 -25.57 3.21
C VAL A 523 20.27 -24.75 2.92
N VAL A 524 19.28 -25.38 2.29
CA VAL A 524 17.94 -24.81 2.07
C VAL A 524 16.92 -25.33 3.08
N LEU A 525 15.93 -24.48 3.40
CA LEU A 525 14.81 -24.86 4.24
C LEU A 525 13.87 -25.80 3.48
N LYS A 526 13.93 -27.10 3.80
CA LYS A 526 13.05 -28.14 3.21
C LYS A 526 11.90 -28.54 4.12
N THR A 527 12.13 -28.54 5.42
CA THR A 527 11.16 -28.99 6.43
C THR A 527 10.39 -27.80 6.95
N VAL A 528 9.17 -27.59 6.45
CA VAL A 528 8.29 -26.50 6.86
C VAL A 528 7.26 -26.98 7.86
N ASP A 529 7.24 -26.35 9.03
CA ASP A 529 6.32 -26.67 10.11
C ASP A 529 5.03 -25.82 10.01
N ALA A 530 5.18 -24.52 9.73
CA ALA A 530 4.08 -23.54 9.65
C ALA A 530 4.37 -22.39 8.66
N ILE A 531 3.30 -21.73 8.20
CA ILE A 531 3.36 -20.51 7.40
C ILE A 531 2.47 -19.49 8.09
N LEU A 532 3.04 -18.36 8.51
CA LEU A 532 2.38 -17.37 9.34
C LEU A 532 2.33 -16.01 8.65
N GLY A 533 1.21 -15.31 8.74
CA GLY A 533 1.08 -13.95 8.24
C GLY A 533 1.69 -12.94 9.19
N VAL A 534 2.38 -11.95 8.64
CA VAL A 534 2.91 -10.76 9.34
C VAL A 534 2.58 -9.51 8.53
N HIS A 535 2.78 -8.32 9.09
CA HIS A 535 2.29 -7.07 8.50
C HIS A 535 2.86 -6.77 7.10
N ASP A 536 4.11 -7.14 6.84
CA ASP A 536 4.86 -6.88 5.61
C ASP A 536 4.97 -8.10 4.67
N GLY A 537 4.35 -9.24 5.04
CA GLY A 537 4.36 -10.45 4.23
C GLY A 537 4.07 -11.72 5.00
N VAL A 538 4.92 -12.73 4.84
CA VAL A 538 4.76 -14.02 5.53
C VAL A 538 6.06 -14.48 6.15
N VAL A 539 5.95 -15.36 7.13
CA VAL A 539 7.06 -16.10 7.71
C VAL A 539 6.84 -17.59 7.50
N ILE A 540 7.81 -18.24 6.87
CA ILE A 540 7.87 -19.70 6.73
C ILE A 540 8.73 -20.24 7.86
N CYS A 541 8.09 -20.95 8.78
CA CYS A 541 8.75 -21.52 9.96
C CYS A 541 9.05 -23.00 9.73
N GLY A 542 10.22 -23.44 10.18
CA GLY A 542 10.62 -24.83 9.98
C GLY A 542 11.94 -25.21 10.63
N ARG A 543 12.58 -26.23 10.09
CA ARG A 543 13.83 -26.81 10.62
C ARG A 543 14.91 -26.89 9.55
N MET A 544 16.11 -26.45 9.91
CA MET A 544 17.27 -26.41 9.02
C MET A 544 18.57 -26.69 9.80
N PRO A 545 19.52 -27.49 9.29
CA PRO A 545 20.84 -27.64 9.89
C PRO A 545 21.69 -26.41 9.57
N VAL A 546 21.80 -25.48 10.53
CA VAL A 546 22.55 -24.22 10.38
C VAL A 546 23.40 -23.94 11.61
N SER A 547 24.50 -23.18 11.40
CA SER A 547 25.37 -22.76 12.48
C SER A 547 24.78 -21.57 13.26
N SER A 548 24.95 -21.59 14.60
CA SER A 548 24.58 -20.47 15.47
C SER A 548 25.66 -19.39 15.42
N ARG A 549 25.84 -18.69 14.30
CA ARG A 549 26.64 -17.44 14.33
C ARG A 549 25.75 -16.29 14.75
N SER A 550 26.02 -15.77 15.94
CA SER A 550 25.45 -14.55 16.50
C SER A 550 25.72 -13.37 15.55
N TYR A 551 24.67 -12.65 15.19
CA TYR A 551 24.77 -11.37 14.48
C TYR A 551 25.30 -10.31 15.46
N THR A 552 26.61 -10.19 15.60
CA THR A 552 27.20 -8.96 16.14
C THR A 552 27.25 -7.96 15.00
N VAL A 553 26.29 -7.02 14.97
CA VAL A 553 26.29 -5.90 14.04
C VAL A 553 27.52 -5.04 14.33
N THR A 554 28.58 -5.22 13.54
CA THR A 554 29.59 -4.18 13.34
C THR A 554 29.40 -3.62 11.95
N ASN A 555 29.14 -2.31 11.90
CA ASN A 555 29.01 -1.53 10.67
C ASN A 555 30.24 -1.75 9.78
N ALA A 556 30.09 -2.57 8.73
CA ALA A 556 31.06 -2.67 7.66
C ALA A 556 30.33 -2.48 6.32
N LYS A 557 30.82 -1.49 5.56
CA LYS A 557 30.36 -1.06 4.24
C LYS A 557 30.04 -2.24 3.32
N MET A 558 28.84 -2.22 2.75
CA MET A 558 28.49 -2.97 1.54
C MET A 558 29.41 -2.54 0.39
N SER A 559 30.31 -3.41 -0.05
CA SER A 559 30.83 -3.37 -1.42
C SER A 559 30.28 -4.56 -2.18
N SER A 560 29.65 -4.26 -3.31
CA SER A 560 29.13 -5.19 -4.31
C SER A 560 30.26 -6.00 -4.97
N PHE A 561 30.37 -7.30 -4.66
CA PHE A 561 30.96 -8.32 -5.54
C PHE A 561 30.33 -9.69 -5.23
N PRO A 562 30.14 -10.58 -6.23
CA PRO A 562 29.58 -11.90 -6.00
C PRO A 562 30.59 -12.76 -5.24
N ALA A 563 30.13 -13.42 -4.18
CA ALA A 563 30.95 -14.34 -3.40
C ALA A 563 31.43 -15.50 -4.29
N VAL A 564 32.75 -15.58 -4.49
CA VAL A 564 33.41 -16.79 -4.99
C VAL A 564 33.29 -17.84 -3.88
N LEU A 565 32.57 -18.92 -4.16
CA LEU A 565 32.48 -20.10 -3.28
C LEU A 565 33.85 -20.79 -3.25
N THR A 566 34.59 -20.63 -2.16
CA THR A 566 35.75 -21.49 -1.86
C THR A 566 35.25 -22.88 -1.47
N ALA A 567 35.78 -23.91 -2.12
CA ALA A 567 35.38 -25.30 -1.95
C ALA A 567 35.53 -25.78 -0.49
N PRO A 568 34.65 -26.68 0.01
CA PRO A 568 34.90 -27.39 1.25
C PRO A 568 36.08 -28.37 1.05
N ALA A 569 36.97 -28.43 2.04
CA ALA A 569 38.09 -29.37 2.05
C ALA A 569 37.57 -30.81 1.90
N SER A 570 38.09 -31.52 0.91
CA SER A 570 37.86 -32.93 0.65
C SER A 570 38.38 -33.78 1.82
N PHE A 571 37.52 -34.57 2.45
CA PHE A 571 37.94 -35.66 3.33
C PHE A 571 38.23 -36.91 2.48
N PRO A 572 39.40 -37.57 2.65
CA PRO A 572 39.66 -38.84 1.99
C PRO A 572 38.89 -39.96 2.72
N GLY A 573 38.34 -40.89 1.93
CA GLY A 573 37.82 -42.15 2.44
C GLY A 573 38.97 -43.06 2.89
N GLY A 574 38.74 -43.79 3.97
CA GLY A 574 39.61 -44.84 4.48
C GLY A 574 38.98 -45.47 5.70
N ASP A 575 38.65 -46.76 5.58
CA ASP A 575 38.35 -47.64 6.70
C ASP A 575 39.59 -47.70 7.62
N ASP A 576 39.44 -47.35 8.91
CA ASP A 576 40.28 -47.92 9.97
C ASP A 576 39.65 -47.67 11.36
N ASP A 577 39.63 -48.73 12.16
CA ASP A 577 39.16 -48.74 13.55
C ASP A 577 40.16 -48.02 14.46
N GLY A 578 39.79 -46.86 15.00
CA GLY A 578 40.56 -46.21 16.06
C GLY A 578 40.05 -44.81 16.38
N GLU A 579 39.62 -44.58 17.63
CA GLU A 579 39.37 -43.24 18.15
C GLU A 579 40.58 -42.32 17.94
N PRO A 580 40.34 -41.05 17.57
CA PRO A 580 41.15 -39.99 18.15
C PRO A 580 40.28 -38.89 18.78
N ALA A 581 40.66 -38.58 20.01
CA ALA A 581 40.19 -37.43 20.76
C ALA A 581 40.57 -36.10 20.08
N GLY A 582 39.66 -35.12 20.16
CA GLY A 582 39.99 -33.70 20.27
C GLY A 582 40.31 -32.93 18.97
N ALA A 583 39.29 -32.60 18.19
CA ALA A 583 39.28 -31.39 17.34
C ALA A 583 37.87 -30.78 17.34
N GLY A 584 37.74 -29.55 17.85
CA GLY A 584 36.48 -28.84 18.03
C GLY A 584 35.84 -28.36 16.71
N GLY A 585 35.29 -29.28 15.93
CA GLY A 585 34.32 -28.96 14.89
C GLY A 585 32.95 -28.70 15.52
N ALA A 586 32.45 -27.48 15.45
CA ALA A 586 31.08 -27.17 15.87
C ALA A 586 30.11 -28.05 15.05
N SER A 587 29.44 -29.01 15.68
CA SER A 587 28.46 -29.85 15.01
C SER A 587 27.29 -28.99 14.52
N VAL A 588 26.99 -29.04 13.22
CA VAL A 588 25.84 -28.35 12.63
C VAL A 588 24.58 -29.10 13.05
N GLY A 589 24.06 -28.78 14.23
CA GLY A 589 22.80 -29.32 14.72
C GLY A 589 21.61 -28.80 13.91
N MET A 590 20.54 -29.59 13.81
CA MET A 590 19.24 -29.10 13.34
C MET A 590 18.77 -27.94 14.24
N LYS A 591 18.27 -26.85 13.65
CA LYS A 591 17.75 -25.69 14.39
C LYS A 591 16.35 -25.33 13.89
N TYR A 592 15.57 -24.69 14.75
CA TYR A 592 14.32 -24.07 14.33
C TYR A 592 14.63 -22.72 13.68
N VAL A 593 13.96 -22.42 12.58
CA VAL A 593 14.18 -21.20 11.81
C VAL A 593 12.86 -20.57 11.39
N ALA A 594 12.84 -19.25 11.28
CA ALA A 594 11.77 -18.46 10.69
C ALA A 594 12.34 -17.68 9.51
N ALA A 595 11.88 -17.98 8.30
CA ALA A 595 12.23 -17.27 7.09
C ALA A 595 11.16 -16.20 6.81
N HIS A 596 11.50 -14.94 7.01
CA HIS A 596 10.63 -13.79 6.78
C HIS A 596 10.74 -13.32 5.34
N TYR A 597 9.62 -13.33 4.63
CA TYR A 597 9.47 -12.88 3.25
C TYR A 597 8.73 -11.55 3.24
N ASP A 598 9.46 -10.46 3.08
CA ASP A 598 8.88 -9.13 2.87
C ASP A 598 8.46 -8.99 1.41
N LYS A 599 7.14 -8.90 1.20
CA LYS A 599 6.53 -8.86 -0.13
C LYS A 599 6.84 -7.55 -0.87
N ALA A 600 6.97 -6.45 -0.14
CA ALA A 600 7.17 -5.12 -0.70
C ALA A 600 8.63 -4.89 -1.08
N THR A 601 9.57 -5.24 -0.20
CA THR A 601 11.01 -5.04 -0.44
C THR A 601 11.68 -6.20 -1.18
N ARG A 602 10.97 -7.34 -1.35
CA ARG A 602 11.52 -8.60 -1.89
C ARG A 602 12.77 -9.07 -1.16
N GLN A 603 12.81 -8.86 0.16
CA GLN A 603 13.86 -9.38 1.03
C GLN A 603 13.41 -10.64 1.75
N LEU A 604 14.30 -11.65 1.78
CA LEU A 604 14.18 -12.83 2.62
C LEU A 604 15.20 -12.74 3.74
N ARG A 605 14.75 -12.77 4.99
CA ARG A 605 15.62 -12.81 6.18
C ARG A 605 15.38 -14.08 6.98
N LEU A 606 16.45 -14.78 7.34
CA LEU A 606 16.37 -16.01 8.12
C LEU A 606 16.74 -15.77 9.58
N HIS A 607 15.79 -16.00 10.48
CA HIS A 607 15.95 -15.91 11.93
C HIS A 607 16.12 -17.31 12.52
N VAL A 608 17.26 -17.55 13.18
CA VAL A 608 17.55 -18.84 13.83
C VAL A 608 17.14 -18.79 15.29
N PHE A 609 16.49 -19.85 15.77
CA PHE A 609 16.17 -20.04 17.17
C PHE A 609 17.14 -21.08 17.74
N ASP A 610 17.92 -20.67 18.74
CA ASP A 610 18.74 -21.63 19.47
C ASP A 610 17.86 -22.56 20.32
N PRO A 611 18.20 -23.85 20.42
CA PRO A 611 17.56 -24.73 21.37
C PRO A 611 17.81 -24.14 22.75
N VAL A 612 16.76 -23.62 23.39
CA VAL A 612 16.81 -23.18 24.77
C VAL A 612 17.39 -24.33 25.58
N THR A 613 18.47 -24.07 26.31
CA THR A 613 19.21 -25.01 27.16
C THR A 613 18.31 -25.56 28.25
N THR A 614 17.49 -26.55 27.92
CA THR A 614 16.86 -27.45 28.89
C THR A 614 17.25 -28.84 28.41
N GLY A 615 18.04 -29.57 29.21
CA GLY A 615 18.70 -30.84 28.85
C GLY A 615 17.77 -32.02 28.56
N VAL A 616 16.78 -31.83 27.68
CA VAL A 616 15.84 -32.84 27.18
C VAL A 616 16.06 -32.97 25.68
N TRP A 617 16.06 -34.21 25.21
CA TRP A 617 16.21 -34.59 23.81
C TRP A 617 14.97 -34.14 23.00
N TRP A 618 14.99 -32.90 22.52
CA TRP A 618 13.94 -32.26 21.70
C TRP A 618 13.66 -32.95 20.36
N SER A 619 14.52 -33.89 19.94
CA SER A 619 14.30 -34.73 18.76
C SER A 619 13.23 -35.82 18.96
N ALA A 620 12.84 -36.14 20.21
CA ALA A 620 11.95 -37.25 20.51
C ALA A 620 10.45 -36.92 20.40
N TYR A 621 10.04 -35.63 20.43
CA TYR A 621 8.62 -35.23 20.48
C TYR A 621 8.32 -33.95 19.66
N PRO A 622 8.28 -34.04 18.31
CA PRO A 622 8.03 -32.90 17.43
C PRO A 622 6.66 -32.22 17.63
N ASP A 623 5.68 -32.93 18.19
CA ASP A 623 4.29 -32.45 18.38
C ASP A 623 4.13 -31.40 19.50
N LEU A 624 5.19 -31.14 20.28
CA LEU A 624 5.16 -30.19 21.41
C LEU A 624 5.49 -28.74 21.00
N ILE A 625 5.85 -28.51 19.73
CA ILE A 625 6.25 -27.19 19.23
C ILE A 625 5.07 -26.46 18.62
N ARG A 626 4.89 -25.18 18.99
CA ARG A 626 3.88 -24.29 18.42
C ARG A 626 4.50 -22.99 17.94
N TRP A 627 4.18 -22.65 16.70
CA TRP A 627 4.50 -21.38 16.07
C TRP A 627 3.30 -20.43 16.17
N SER A 628 3.55 -19.14 16.38
CA SER A 628 2.52 -18.09 16.40
C SER A 628 3.10 -16.79 15.88
N ALA A 629 2.27 -15.95 15.25
CA ALA A 629 2.69 -14.63 14.76
C ALA A 629 1.76 -13.54 15.31
N TYR A 630 2.32 -12.37 15.54
CA TYR A 630 1.59 -11.19 16.00
C TYR A 630 1.85 -10.07 14.99
N PRO A 631 1.03 -9.97 13.92
CA PRO A 631 1.24 -9.00 12.86
C PRO A 631 1.30 -7.56 13.36
N ASP A 632 0.47 -7.20 14.34
CA ASP A 632 0.42 -5.87 14.94
C ASP A 632 1.71 -5.50 15.71
N LEU A 633 2.48 -6.50 16.12
CA LEU A 633 3.78 -6.35 16.77
C LEU A 633 4.96 -6.65 15.83
N ASN A 634 4.69 -7.08 14.60
CA ASN A 634 5.66 -7.64 13.65
C ASN A 634 6.59 -8.70 14.27
N CYS A 635 6.01 -9.61 15.08
CA CYS A 635 6.75 -10.61 15.83
C CYS A 635 6.35 -12.04 15.49
N VAL A 636 7.30 -12.97 15.60
CA VAL A 636 7.06 -14.42 15.56
C VAL A 636 7.51 -15.06 16.85
N VAL A 637 6.73 -16.03 17.32
CA VAL A 637 6.96 -16.73 18.58
C VAL A 637 7.01 -18.24 18.34
N LEU A 638 8.06 -18.85 18.88
CA LEU A 638 8.26 -20.29 18.97
C LEU A 638 8.08 -20.73 20.42
N ARG A 639 7.20 -21.70 20.67
CA ARG A 639 7.00 -22.28 22.01
C ARG A 639 7.13 -23.79 21.99
N SER A 640 7.70 -24.34 23.06
CA SER A 640 7.68 -25.76 23.38
C SER A 640 6.87 -25.98 24.65
N LYS A 641 6.00 -26.98 24.64
CA LYS A 641 5.24 -27.41 25.82
C LYS A 641 5.99 -28.53 26.53
N LYS A 642 6.34 -28.35 27.81
CA LYS A 642 6.78 -29.45 28.69
C LYS A 642 5.54 -30.11 29.32
N ASP A 643 5.63 -31.39 29.68
CA ASP A 643 4.55 -32.11 30.36
C ASP A 643 4.20 -31.54 31.75
N ASP A 644 5.09 -30.72 32.32
CA ASP A 644 4.84 -29.96 33.54
C ASP A 644 4.19 -28.61 33.17
N ALA A 645 2.95 -28.41 33.62
CA ALA A 645 2.04 -27.38 33.11
C ALA A 645 2.52 -25.92 33.23
N ASP A 646 3.56 -25.66 34.02
CA ASP A 646 4.01 -24.31 34.39
C ASP A 646 5.33 -23.85 33.73
N LEU A 647 6.05 -24.72 32.99
CA LEU A 647 7.28 -24.33 32.29
C LEU A 647 7.10 -24.30 30.75
N ILE A 648 6.68 -23.14 30.23
CA ILE A 648 6.72 -22.84 28.78
C ILE A 648 8.12 -22.34 28.42
N SER A 649 8.83 -23.11 27.60
CA SER A 649 10.12 -22.71 27.01
C SER A 649 9.94 -22.23 25.57
N GLY A 650 10.76 -21.29 25.11
CA GLY A 650 10.67 -20.77 23.75
C GLY A 650 11.25 -19.36 23.61
N CYS A 651 11.00 -18.73 22.48
CA CYS A 651 11.49 -17.40 22.17
C CYS A 651 10.56 -16.68 21.18
N ALA A 652 10.38 -15.38 21.38
CA ALA A 652 9.80 -14.42 20.46
C ALA A 652 10.91 -13.61 19.80
N VAL A 653 10.72 -13.28 18.52
CA VAL A 653 11.62 -12.43 17.72
C VAL A 653 10.80 -11.32 17.09
N ASP A 654 11.25 -10.08 17.24
CA ASP A 654 10.82 -8.92 16.45
C ASP A 654 11.53 -8.97 15.09
N LEU A 655 10.76 -9.03 14.00
CA LEU A 655 11.30 -9.22 12.65
C LEU A 655 12.02 -7.97 12.11
N GLU A 656 11.70 -6.80 12.65
CA GLU A 656 12.28 -5.53 12.23
C GLU A 656 13.52 -5.17 13.08
N THR A 657 13.40 -5.24 14.40
CA THR A 657 14.51 -4.85 15.31
C THR A 657 15.44 -5.99 15.68
N LEU A 658 15.05 -7.23 15.39
CA LEU A 658 15.73 -8.46 15.83
C LEU A 658 15.74 -8.69 17.34
N GLY A 659 15.02 -7.87 18.11
CA GLY A 659 14.88 -8.03 19.55
C GLY A 659 14.24 -9.37 19.91
N ARG A 660 14.72 -10.00 20.99
CA ARG A 660 14.27 -11.33 21.43
C ARG A 660 13.63 -11.29 22.82
N ALA A 661 12.74 -12.23 23.09
CA ALA A 661 12.21 -12.45 24.43
C ALA A 661 11.92 -13.94 24.67
N PRO A 662 12.14 -14.49 25.87
CA PRO A 662 12.75 -13.84 27.03
C PRO A 662 14.28 -13.74 26.88
N GLU A 663 14.84 -12.53 27.00
CA GLU A 663 16.28 -12.33 27.28
C GLU A 663 16.50 -12.35 28.80
N VAL A 664 17.65 -12.86 29.23
CA VAL A 664 18.07 -12.86 30.64
C VAL A 664 18.53 -11.43 30.99
N ASP A 665 17.76 -10.76 31.84
CA ASP A 665 18.09 -9.52 32.57
C ASP A 665 18.38 -8.23 31.77
N ASP A 666 17.39 -7.70 31.03
CA ASP A 666 17.33 -6.26 30.75
C ASP A 666 15.91 -5.68 31.04
N PRO A 667 15.73 -4.89 32.12
CA PRO A 667 14.42 -4.39 32.54
C PRO A 667 14.00 -3.06 31.88
N VAL A 668 14.77 -2.49 30.95
CA VAL A 668 14.52 -1.13 30.43
C VAL A 668 14.29 -1.11 28.92
N LEU A 669 13.13 -1.64 28.50
CA LEU A 669 12.34 -1.25 27.30
C LEU A 669 11.39 -2.41 27.01
N VAL A 670 10.09 -2.13 26.93
CA VAL A 670 9.11 -3.15 26.55
C VAL A 670 9.29 -3.45 25.06
N SER A 671 10.20 -4.37 24.72
CA SER A 671 10.41 -4.81 23.34
C SER A 671 9.12 -5.46 22.83
N ARG A 672 8.74 -5.19 21.57
CA ARG A 672 7.55 -5.82 20.92
C ARG A 672 7.58 -7.35 21.04
N ALA A 673 8.78 -7.93 21.01
CA ALA A 673 9.02 -9.35 21.26
C ALA A 673 8.54 -9.80 22.65
N ARG A 674 8.71 -8.99 23.71
CA ARG A 674 8.21 -9.30 25.06
C ARG A 674 6.68 -9.31 25.10
N LEU A 675 6.02 -8.30 24.53
CA LEU A 675 4.55 -8.31 24.41
C LEU A 675 4.06 -9.54 23.63
N ALA A 676 4.73 -9.88 22.52
CA ALA A 676 4.39 -11.06 21.73
C ALA A 676 4.58 -12.36 22.53
N TRP A 677 5.66 -12.46 23.31
CA TRP A 677 5.91 -13.60 24.20
C TRP A 677 4.82 -13.74 25.27
N ASP A 678 4.44 -12.63 25.92
CA ASP A 678 3.42 -12.63 26.97
C ASP A 678 2.03 -12.94 26.39
N ARG A 679 1.67 -12.37 25.22
CA ARG A 679 0.43 -12.75 24.51
C ARG A 679 0.41 -14.21 24.08
N ALA A 680 1.56 -14.76 23.68
CA ALA A 680 1.67 -16.16 23.32
C ALA A 680 1.40 -17.08 24.51
N LYS A 681 1.85 -16.72 25.72
CA LYS A 681 1.49 -17.47 26.93
C LYS A 681 -0.03 -17.50 27.14
N SER A 682 -0.71 -16.39 26.88
CA SER A 682 -2.16 -16.25 27.12
C SER A 682 -3.04 -16.88 26.03
N ASN A 683 -2.98 -16.43 24.77
CA ASN A 683 -4.07 -16.71 23.82
C ASN A 683 -3.63 -17.32 22.47
N GLY A 684 -2.33 -17.34 22.14
CA GLY A 684 -1.88 -17.68 20.79
C GLY A 684 -2.28 -16.62 19.75
N SER A 685 -2.22 -16.95 18.45
CA SER A 685 -2.57 -16.04 17.35
C SER A 685 -3.58 -16.66 16.38
N PRO A 686 -4.55 -15.90 15.83
CA PRO A 686 -5.46 -16.40 14.80
C PRO A 686 -4.74 -16.70 13.47
N PRO A 687 -5.20 -17.67 12.67
CA PRO A 687 -6.25 -18.64 12.99
C PRO A 687 -5.84 -19.57 14.15
N PHE A 688 -6.72 -19.74 15.13
CA PHE A 688 -6.47 -20.56 16.31
C PHE A 688 -6.76 -22.02 16.00
N ASP A 689 -5.75 -22.89 16.12
CA ASP A 689 -5.93 -24.34 16.24
C ASP A 689 -6.59 -24.64 17.60
N LEU A 690 -7.89 -24.93 17.59
CA LEU A 690 -8.66 -25.19 18.79
C LEU A 690 -8.46 -26.64 19.25
N PRO A 691 -8.04 -26.88 20.50
CA PRO A 691 -8.14 -28.21 21.07
C PRO A 691 -9.61 -28.61 21.17
N ILE A 692 -9.89 -29.88 20.88
CA ILE A 692 -11.25 -30.45 20.90
C ILE A 692 -11.41 -31.22 22.21
N GLU A 693 -12.35 -30.77 23.05
CA GLU A 693 -12.77 -31.46 24.27
C GLU A 693 -14.10 -32.16 24.04
N THR A 694 -14.23 -33.42 24.47
CA THR A 694 -15.51 -34.14 24.49
C THR A 694 -15.98 -34.33 25.94
N GLU A 695 -17.25 -34.70 26.15
CA GLU A 695 -17.81 -35.02 27.48
C GLU A 695 -17.01 -36.09 28.27
N TRP A 696 -16.23 -36.92 27.56
CA TRP A 696 -15.38 -37.96 28.12
C TRP A 696 -13.91 -37.53 28.29
N SER A 697 -13.57 -36.32 27.86
CA SER A 697 -12.24 -35.73 27.96
C SER A 697 -12.14 -34.90 29.25
N ARG A 698 -11.16 -35.18 30.12
CA ARG A 698 -10.89 -34.27 31.25
C ARG A 698 -10.39 -32.93 30.70
N PRO A 699 -10.95 -31.78 31.11
CA PRO A 699 -10.43 -30.48 30.72
C PRO A 699 -8.97 -30.38 31.17
N LYS A 700 -8.06 -30.08 30.24
CA LYS A 700 -6.65 -29.91 30.60
C LYS A 700 -6.52 -28.59 31.36
N ALA A 701 -6.29 -28.67 32.67
CA ALA A 701 -6.01 -27.51 33.51
C ALA A 701 -4.87 -26.66 32.89
N GLY A 702 -5.05 -25.34 32.82
CA GLY A 702 -4.02 -24.40 32.39
C GLY A 702 -3.99 -24.03 30.89
N HIS A 703 -4.88 -24.51 30.03
CA HIS A 703 -5.01 -23.92 28.68
C HIS A 703 -5.72 -22.57 28.81
N SER A 704 -5.18 -21.47 28.29
CA SER A 704 -5.77 -20.11 28.38
C SER A 704 -6.38 -19.61 27.06
N GLY A 705 -6.12 -20.30 25.93
CA GLY A 705 -6.67 -19.96 24.62
C GLY A 705 -8.09 -20.51 24.35
N PRO A 706 -8.68 -20.19 23.19
CA PRO A 706 -10.00 -20.66 22.80
C PRO A 706 -10.03 -22.20 22.67
N VAL A 707 -11.13 -22.82 23.09
CA VAL A 707 -11.32 -24.29 23.08
C VAL A 707 -12.67 -24.63 22.47
N ALA A 708 -12.71 -25.68 21.65
CA ALA A 708 -13.96 -26.24 21.17
C ALA A 708 -14.37 -27.44 22.02
N ARG A 709 -15.45 -27.33 22.79
CA ARG A 709 -16.04 -28.44 23.54
C ARG A 709 -17.29 -28.96 22.83
N LEU A 710 -17.33 -30.25 22.56
CA LEU A 710 -18.51 -30.94 22.03
C LEU A 710 -19.27 -31.63 23.18
N VAL A 711 -20.47 -31.14 23.48
CA VAL A 711 -21.39 -31.71 24.49
C VAL A 711 -22.62 -32.23 23.76
N GLY A 712 -22.80 -33.55 23.70
CA GLY A 712 -23.80 -34.17 22.82
C GLY A 712 -23.57 -33.81 21.35
N ASN A 713 -24.48 -33.03 20.76
CA ASN A 713 -24.39 -32.51 19.39
C ASN A 713 -24.15 -30.99 19.34
N THR A 714 -23.85 -30.36 20.48
CA THR A 714 -23.69 -28.91 20.62
C THR A 714 -22.23 -28.55 20.77
N ILE A 715 -21.76 -27.58 19.98
CA ILE A 715 -20.43 -27.00 20.08
C ILE A 715 -20.49 -25.81 21.03
N HIS A 716 -19.59 -25.81 22.00
CA HIS A 716 -19.27 -24.69 22.87
C HIS A 716 -17.88 -24.18 22.51
N LEU A 717 -17.77 -22.91 22.13
CA LEU A 717 -16.48 -22.26 21.97
C LEU A 717 -16.18 -21.42 23.21
N ASP A 718 -15.40 -22.00 24.12
CA ASP A 718 -15.01 -21.32 25.35
C ASP A 718 -13.83 -20.38 25.06
N ARG A 719 -13.88 -19.18 25.62
CA ARG A 719 -12.82 -18.14 25.50
C ARG A 719 -12.50 -17.72 24.06
N ALA A 720 -13.47 -17.83 23.16
CA ALA A 720 -13.41 -17.20 21.85
C ALA A 720 -13.72 -15.70 21.96
N ASP A 721 -13.06 -14.89 21.14
CA ASP A 721 -13.34 -13.46 20.96
C ASP A 721 -13.70 -13.20 19.49
N PRO A 722 -14.93 -12.73 19.19
CA PRO A 722 -16.03 -12.49 20.14
C PRO A 722 -16.57 -13.79 20.75
N PRO A 723 -17.31 -13.73 21.87
CA PRO A 723 -17.93 -14.91 22.46
C PRO A 723 -18.99 -15.51 21.53
N TRP A 724 -18.96 -16.83 21.34
CA TRP A 724 -19.95 -17.57 20.56
C TRP A 724 -21.03 -18.15 21.47
N LYS A 725 -22.26 -18.21 20.98
CA LYS A 725 -23.33 -18.94 21.65
C LYS A 725 -23.14 -20.44 21.40
N PRO A 726 -23.42 -21.31 22.38
CA PRO A 726 -23.47 -22.74 22.12
C PRO A 726 -24.46 -23.05 20.99
N PHE A 727 -24.04 -23.83 20.01
CA PHE A 727 -24.86 -24.13 18.84
C PHE A 727 -24.80 -25.61 18.49
N GLY A 728 -25.98 -26.20 18.26
CA GLY A 728 -26.12 -27.57 17.78
C GLY A 728 -26.43 -27.52 16.29
N PRO A 729 -25.43 -27.61 15.39
CA PRO A 729 -25.71 -27.45 13.98
C PRO A 729 -26.62 -28.57 13.50
N SER A 730 -27.70 -28.20 12.82
CA SER A 730 -28.57 -29.10 12.08
C SER A 730 -28.24 -28.98 10.60
N ASN A 731 -28.32 -30.09 9.88
CA ASN A 731 -28.19 -30.07 8.43
C ASN A 731 -29.39 -29.32 7.83
N THR A 732 -29.12 -28.31 7.02
CA THR A 732 -30.13 -27.46 6.37
C THR A 732 -31.03 -28.23 5.40
N ILE A 733 -30.63 -29.42 4.95
CA ILE A 733 -31.37 -30.21 3.95
C ILE A 733 -32.33 -31.23 4.59
N ASP A 734 -31.94 -31.89 5.69
CA ASP A 734 -32.75 -32.96 6.31
C ASP A 734 -33.09 -32.73 7.78
N GLY A 735 -32.68 -31.59 8.37
CA GLY A 735 -32.95 -31.21 9.76
C GLY A 735 -32.24 -32.10 10.80
N LYS A 736 -31.43 -33.06 10.38
CA LYS A 736 -30.76 -33.98 11.30
C LYS A 736 -29.57 -33.30 11.98
N PRO A 737 -29.24 -33.72 13.22
CA PRO A 737 -28.07 -33.21 13.93
C PRO A 737 -26.80 -33.48 13.13
N LEU A 738 -26.09 -32.40 12.74
CA LEU A 738 -24.96 -32.45 11.81
C LEU A 738 -23.76 -33.20 12.39
N LEU A 739 -23.56 -33.17 13.70
CA LEU A 739 -22.41 -33.78 14.39
C LEU A 739 -22.76 -35.12 15.06
N ALA A 740 -23.98 -35.63 14.89
CA ALA A 740 -24.34 -36.92 15.44
C ALA A 740 -23.52 -38.03 14.77
N GLY A 741 -22.80 -38.80 15.59
CA GLY A 741 -21.95 -39.90 15.14
C GLY A 741 -20.75 -39.48 14.28
N VAL A 742 -20.29 -38.23 14.40
CA VAL A 742 -19.07 -37.75 13.72
C VAL A 742 -17.89 -37.65 14.68
N VAL A 743 -16.69 -37.86 14.18
CA VAL A 743 -15.44 -37.57 14.88
C VAL A 743 -14.91 -36.24 14.37
N ILE A 744 -14.71 -35.26 15.24
CA ILE A 744 -14.06 -33.99 14.87
C ILE A 744 -12.54 -34.23 14.88
N GLU A 745 -11.90 -34.02 13.74
CA GLU A 745 -10.46 -34.23 13.58
C GLU A 745 -9.65 -32.95 13.83
N SER A 746 -10.18 -31.80 13.41
CA SER A 746 -9.54 -30.50 13.61
C SER A 746 -10.57 -29.38 13.67
N ALA A 747 -10.22 -28.31 14.38
CA ALA A 747 -11.03 -27.12 14.53
C ALA A 747 -10.13 -25.86 14.43
N LEU A 748 -10.49 -24.96 13.51
CA LEU A 748 -9.77 -23.72 13.24
C LEU A 748 -10.71 -22.53 13.42
N LEU A 749 -10.32 -21.54 14.23
CA LEU A 749 -11.11 -20.34 14.46
C LEU A 749 -10.35 -19.09 14.01
N ALA A 750 -10.95 -18.29 13.12
CA ALA A 750 -10.43 -16.99 12.72
C ALA A 750 -11.56 -15.97 12.71
N ALA A 751 -11.43 -14.90 13.50
CA ALA A 751 -12.46 -13.89 13.73
C ALA A 751 -13.86 -14.53 13.96
N HIS A 752 -14.79 -14.32 13.02
CA HIS A 752 -16.16 -14.84 13.09
C HIS A 752 -16.38 -16.15 12.31
N THR A 753 -15.32 -16.86 11.94
CA THR A 753 -15.41 -18.10 11.14
C THR A 753 -14.77 -19.26 11.88
N LEU A 754 -15.54 -20.33 12.08
CA LEU A 754 -15.07 -21.61 12.59
C LEU A 754 -15.05 -22.63 11.46
N ALA A 755 -13.91 -23.24 11.20
CA ALA A 755 -13.74 -24.35 10.27
C ALA A 755 -13.56 -25.66 11.05
N LEU A 756 -14.44 -26.64 10.83
CA LEU A 756 -14.37 -27.96 11.46
C LEU A 756 -14.18 -29.05 10.41
N THR A 757 -13.13 -29.84 10.58
CA THR A 757 -12.99 -31.07 9.81
C THR A 757 -13.55 -32.23 10.60
N VAL A 758 -14.49 -32.95 10.02
CA VAL A 758 -15.18 -34.07 10.66
C VAL A 758 -15.17 -35.31 9.77
N THR A 759 -15.21 -36.47 10.40
CA THR A 759 -15.29 -37.77 9.72
C THR A 759 -16.53 -38.54 10.20
N ARG A 760 -17.34 -39.00 9.25
CA ARG A 760 -18.55 -39.80 9.45
C ARG A 760 -18.51 -41.04 8.55
N ALA A 761 -18.52 -42.23 9.14
CA ALA A 761 -18.52 -43.50 8.41
C ALA A 761 -17.43 -43.56 7.31
N GLY A 762 -16.22 -43.08 7.62
CA GLY A 762 -15.09 -43.04 6.69
C GLY A 762 -15.13 -41.92 5.63
N LYS A 763 -16.20 -41.12 5.57
CA LYS A 763 -16.28 -39.91 4.73
C LYS A 763 -15.87 -38.70 5.56
N ARG A 764 -14.92 -37.93 5.03
CA ARG A 764 -14.40 -36.70 5.65
C ARG A 764 -15.04 -35.47 5.00
N SER A 765 -15.48 -34.52 5.80
CA SER A 765 -16.05 -33.24 5.35
C SER A 765 -15.45 -32.08 6.14
N LEU A 766 -15.34 -30.91 5.51
CA LEU A 766 -15.01 -29.63 6.13
C LEU A 766 -16.26 -28.75 6.17
N PHE A 767 -16.64 -28.35 7.38
CA PHE A 767 -17.75 -27.44 7.62
C PHE A 767 -17.22 -26.07 8.01
N LEU A 768 -17.80 -25.02 7.43
CA LEU A 768 -17.58 -23.64 7.83
C LEU A 768 -18.80 -23.13 8.57
N PHE A 769 -18.60 -22.51 9.73
CA PHE A 769 -19.63 -21.89 10.54
C PHE A 769 -19.36 -20.39 10.71
N ARG A 770 -20.43 -19.59 10.67
CA ARG A 770 -20.39 -18.15 10.97
C ARG A 770 -20.81 -17.89 12.40
N GLY A 771 -19.96 -17.15 13.11
CA GLY A 771 -20.20 -16.67 14.45
C GLY A 771 -21.08 -15.42 14.47
N PRO A 772 -21.60 -15.05 15.65
CA PRO A 772 -21.46 -15.79 16.92
C PRO A 772 -22.48 -16.93 17.09
N ASN A 773 -23.42 -17.10 16.15
CA ASN A 773 -24.54 -18.05 16.29
C ASN A 773 -24.24 -19.47 15.79
N GLY A 774 -23.12 -19.69 15.08
CA GLY A 774 -22.74 -21.00 14.57
C GLY A 774 -23.57 -21.49 13.37
N GLU A 775 -23.98 -20.56 12.51
CA GLU A 775 -24.73 -20.87 11.29
C GLU A 775 -23.82 -21.55 10.25
N VAL A 776 -24.29 -22.61 9.60
CA VAL A 776 -23.54 -23.31 8.56
C VAL A 776 -23.38 -22.39 7.35
N ALA A 777 -22.16 -21.98 7.06
CA ALA A 777 -21.82 -21.13 5.92
C ALA A 777 -21.53 -21.95 4.66
N ASN A 778 -20.83 -23.08 4.79
CA ASN A 778 -20.51 -23.94 3.66
C ASN A 778 -20.10 -25.36 4.10
N GLU A 779 -20.23 -26.32 3.20
CA GLU A 779 -19.76 -27.70 3.37
C GLU A 779 -18.90 -28.12 2.16
N TYR A 780 -17.73 -28.68 2.45
CA TYR A 780 -16.84 -29.24 1.45
C TYR A 780 -16.58 -30.72 1.73
N ALA A 781 -16.97 -31.59 0.80
CA ALA A 781 -16.60 -33.01 0.87
C ALA A 781 -15.10 -33.19 0.58
N HIS A 782 -14.38 -33.85 1.49
CA HIS A 782 -12.98 -34.23 1.31
C HIS A 782 -12.84 -35.69 0.87
N LYS A 783 -11.72 -36.00 0.20
CA LYS A 783 -11.28 -37.40 0.03
C LYS A 783 -10.77 -37.95 1.38
N PRO A 784 -10.59 -39.27 1.54
CA PRO A 784 -10.18 -39.87 2.83
C PRO A 784 -8.81 -39.42 3.36
N ARG A 785 -7.95 -38.83 2.51
CA ARG A 785 -6.66 -38.28 2.92
C ARG A 785 -6.80 -36.87 3.47
N GLN A 786 -6.00 -36.54 4.49
CA GLN A 786 -5.94 -35.21 5.08
C GLN A 786 -5.63 -34.16 4.01
N VAL A 787 -6.56 -33.23 3.83
CA VAL A 787 -6.45 -32.14 2.87
C VAL A 787 -6.01 -30.89 3.63
N PRO A 788 -4.84 -30.32 3.32
CA PRO A 788 -4.42 -29.10 3.98
C PRO A 788 -5.41 -27.97 3.64
N HIS A 789 -5.74 -27.18 4.65
CA HIS A 789 -6.60 -26.01 4.54
C HIS A 789 -6.26 -25.03 5.67
N THR A 790 -6.51 -23.74 5.45
CA THR A 790 -6.42 -22.73 6.50
C THR A 790 -7.34 -21.54 6.20
N LEU A 791 -7.69 -20.79 7.23
CA LEU A 791 -8.45 -19.54 7.12
C LEU A 791 -7.52 -18.33 7.03
N SER A 792 -7.96 -17.28 6.34
CA SER A 792 -7.32 -15.96 6.48
C SER A 792 -7.49 -15.44 7.92
N PRO A 793 -6.60 -14.57 8.42
CA PRO A 793 -6.67 -14.07 9.80
C PRO A 793 -8.02 -13.40 10.14
N ASP A 794 -8.64 -12.76 9.16
CA ASP A 794 -9.97 -12.13 9.27
C ASP A 794 -11.15 -13.11 9.11
N GLY A 795 -10.88 -14.39 8.86
CA GLY A 795 -11.87 -15.45 8.65
C GLY A 795 -12.69 -15.34 7.38
N ARG A 796 -12.41 -14.38 6.48
CA ARG A 796 -13.21 -14.14 5.27
C ARG A 796 -12.89 -15.09 4.12
N ARG A 797 -11.72 -15.70 4.12
CA ARG A 797 -11.21 -16.55 3.03
C ARG A 797 -10.77 -17.91 3.57
N LEU A 798 -11.04 -18.94 2.79
CA LEU A 798 -10.55 -20.30 2.99
C LEU A 798 -9.63 -20.65 1.82
N VAL A 799 -8.40 -21.09 2.12
CA VAL A 799 -7.58 -21.79 1.13
C VAL A 799 -7.63 -23.29 1.40
N GLN A 800 -7.81 -24.08 0.34
CA GLN A 800 -7.81 -25.54 0.43
C GLN A 800 -7.34 -26.18 -0.89
N LEU A 801 -6.82 -27.39 -0.78
CA LEU A 801 -6.51 -28.22 -1.95
C LEU A 801 -7.78 -28.92 -2.47
N ARG A 802 -8.11 -28.71 -3.75
CA ARG A 802 -9.30 -29.23 -4.43
C ARG A 802 -8.91 -30.38 -5.36
N PHE A 803 -9.59 -31.52 -5.18
CA PHE A 803 -9.29 -32.79 -5.88
C PHE A 803 -10.26 -33.15 -7.02
N ARG A 804 -11.12 -32.22 -7.46
CA ARG A 804 -12.17 -32.56 -8.43
C ARG A 804 -11.59 -33.12 -9.74
N GLU A 805 -10.51 -32.56 -10.28
CA GLU A 805 -9.84 -33.12 -11.49
C GLU A 805 -8.30 -32.90 -11.60
N ARG A 806 -7.67 -31.90 -10.93
CA ARG A 806 -6.25 -31.52 -11.20
C ARG A 806 -5.36 -31.10 -10.00
N ASN A 807 -5.65 -31.51 -8.77
CA ASN A 807 -4.87 -31.10 -7.56
C ASN A 807 -4.61 -29.57 -7.53
N GLU A 808 -5.69 -28.79 -7.45
CA GLU A 808 -5.64 -27.33 -7.56
C GLU A 808 -5.78 -26.68 -6.20
N VAL A 809 -5.07 -25.58 -5.96
CA VAL A 809 -5.29 -24.76 -4.76
C VAL A 809 -6.39 -23.77 -5.06
N GLY A 810 -7.48 -23.83 -4.28
CA GLY A 810 -8.61 -22.92 -4.40
C GLY A 810 -8.65 -21.95 -3.23
N VAL A 811 -8.75 -20.65 -3.52
CA VAL A 811 -9.07 -19.62 -2.52
C VAL A 811 -10.55 -19.28 -2.66
N THR A 812 -11.32 -19.52 -1.60
CA THR A 812 -12.78 -19.38 -1.58
C THR A 812 -13.20 -18.34 -0.56
N GLU A 813 -14.16 -17.50 -0.92
CA GLU A 813 -14.79 -16.55 0.00
C GLU A 813 -15.81 -17.27 0.89
N VAL A 814 -15.64 -17.17 2.21
CA VAL A 814 -16.47 -17.90 3.20
C VAL A 814 -17.92 -17.40 3.18
N ALA A 815 -18.12 -16.10 2.90
CA ALA A 815 -19.43 -15.45 2.90
C ALA A 815 -20.34 -15.91 1.74
N THR A 816 -19.75 -16.20 0.57
CA THR A 816 -20.49 -16.47 -0.66
C THR A 816 -20.27 -17.88 -1.18
N GLY A 817 -19.21 -18.56 -0.72
CA GLY A 817 -18.71 -19.79 -1.34
C GLY A 817 -18.06 -19.54 -2.71
N ALA A 818 -17.88 -18.28 -3.13
CA ALA A 818 -17.33 -17.94 -4.43
C ALA A 818 -15.84 -18.28 -4.50
N LEU A 819 -15.46 -19.02 -5.54
CA LEU A 819 -14.08 -19.34 -5.83
C LEU A 819 -13.41 -18.11 -6.48
N ARG A 820 -12.40 -17.54 -5.82
CA ARG A 820 -11.69 -16.36 -6.31
C ARG A 820 -10.51 -16.73 -7.20
N VAL A 821 -9.72 -17.70 -6.78
CA VAL A 821 -8.50 -18.11 -7.49
C VAL A 821 -8.35 -19.62 -7.50
N VAL A 822 -7.81 -20.12 -8.62
CA VAL A 822 -7.40 -21.50 -8.82
C VAL A 822 -5.96 -21.51 -9.29
N ALA A 823 -5.05 -21.98 -8.43
CA ALA A 823 -3.68 -22.27 -8.81
C ALA A 823 -3.57 -23.76 -9.17
N ALA A 824 -3.26 -24.04 -10.44
CA ALA A 824 -3.15 -25.41 -10.94
C ALA A 824 -1.74 -25.97 -10.77
N HIS A 825 -1.65 -27.30 -10.61
CA HIS A 825 -0.38 -28.01 -10.61
C HIS A 825 0.34 -27.86 -11.96
N ALA A 826 1.61 -27.50 -11.90
CA ALA A 826 2.49 -27.44 -13.05
C ALA A 826 2.67 -28.85 -13.62
N ARG A 827 2.50 -29.00 -14.94
CA ARG A 827 2.96 -30.21 -15.65
C ARG A 827 4.45 -30.04 -15.94
N LEU A 828 5.28 -30.53 -15.03
CA LEU A 828 6.73 -30.48 -15.16
C LEU A 828 7.22 -31.63 -16.03
N HIS A 829 8.25 -31.37 -16.82
CA HIS A 829 8.90 -32.38 -17.65
C HIS A 829 10.23 -32.73 -17.00
N LEU A 830 10.25 -33.86 -16.29
CA LEU A 830 11.41 -34.31 -15.51
C LEU A 830 12.44 -35.11 -16.33
N ASP A 831 12.07 -35.50 -17.55
CA ASP A 831 12.86 -36.32 -18.47
C ASP A 831 13.33 -35.50 -19.68
N LEU A 832 13.99 -34.37 -19.41
CA LEU A 832 14.67 -33.59 -20.43
C LEU A 832 16.01 -34.24 -20.76
N GLU A 833 16.30 -34.40 -22.05
CA GLU A 833 17.64 -34.73 -22.53
C GLU A 833 18.31 -33.47 -23.04
N VAL A 834 19.57 -33.26 -22.68
CA VAL A 834 20.32 -32.07 -23.06
C VAL A 834 21.59 -32.50 -23.80
N ALA A 835 21.91 -31.77 -24.87
CA ALA A 835 23.21 -31.85 -25.56
C ALA A 835 23.78 -30.45 -25.73
N LEU A 836 25.10 -30.35 -25.70
CA LEU A 836 25.85 -29.09 -25.81
C LEU A 836 26.99 -29.26 -26.83
N GLU A 837 27.19 -28.23 -27.65
CA GLU A 837 28.39 -28.03 -28.46
C GLU A 837 28.98 -26.66 -28.12
N ALA A 838 30.31 -26.60 -27.99
CA ALA A 838 30.99 -25.40 -27.51
C ALA A 838 31.36 -24.41 -28.63
N SER A 839 31.57 -24.89 -29.85
CA SER A 839 32.01 -24.07 -30.99
C SER A 839 31.53 -24.66 -32.32
N PRO A 840 30.53 -24.06 -32.99
CA PRO A 840 29.73 -22.93 -32.50
C PRO A 840 28.89 -23.31 -31.26
N PHE A 841 28.48 -22.33 -30.46
CA PHE A 841 27.60 -22.60 -29.32
C PHE A 841 26.25 -23.14 -29.81
N LEU A 842 25.92 -24.37 -29.41
CA LEU A 842 24.63 -25.01 -29.66
C LEU A 842 24.15 -25.72 -28.40
N LEU A 843 23.00 -25.30 -27.89
CA LEU A 843 22.27 -26.02 -26.84
C LEU A 843 21.07 -26.72 -27.47
N THR A 844 20.96 -28.03 -27.25
CA THR A 844 19.77 -28.81 -27.64
C THR A 844 19.08 -29.34 -26.40
N ILE A 845 17.78 -29.06 -26.26
CA ILE A 845 16.91 -29.58 -25.19
C ILE A 845 15.80 -30.42 -25.83
N ARG A 846 15.76 -31.72 -25.53
CA ARG A 846 14.76 -32.65 -26.05
C ARG A 846 13.73 -33.02 -24.99
N ILE A 847 12.48 -33.08 -25.41
CA ILE A 847 11.31 -33.43 -24.62
C ILE A 847 10.33 -34.25 -25.47
N GLY A 848 10.24 -35.56 -25.21
CA GLY A 848 9.42 -36.45 -26.04
C GLY A 848 9.84 -36.39 -27.52
N SER A 849 8.91 -36.13 -28.43
CA SER A 849 9.19 -36.00 -29.87
C SER A 849 9.72 -34.62 -30.30
N PHE A 850 9.86 -33.66 -29.37
CA PHE A 850 10.30 -32.30 -29.67
C PHE A 850 11.78 -32.11 -29.29
N ALA A 851 12.53 -31.46 -30.17
CA ALA A 851 13.88 -30.96 -29.88
C ALA A 851 13.94 -29.44 -30.09
N HIS A 852 14.40 -28.73 -29.06
CA HIS A 852 14.57 -27.29 -29.02
C HIS A 852 16.06 -26.97 -29.17
N LEU A 853 16.44 -26.26 -30.23
CA LEU A 853 17.82 -25.92 -30.53
C LEU A 853 18.03 -24.41 -30.37
N TYR A 854 19.07 -24.02 -29.62
CA TYR A 854 19.47 -22.64 -29.40
C TYR A 854 20.89 -22.43 -29.88
N ARG A 855 21.07 -21.52 -30.84
CA ARG A 855 22.37 -21.18 -31.42
C ARG A 855 22.60 -19.68 -31.29
N VAL A 856 23.84 -19.28 -31.03
CA VAL A 856 24.23 -17.88 -31.18
C VAL A 856 24.79 -17.68 -32.58
N ASP A 857 24.18 -16.78 -33.35
CA ASP A 857 24.56 -16.50 -34.72
C ASP A 857 24.27 -15.03 -35.06
N HIS A 858 25.17 -14.39 -35.80
CA HIS A 858 25.10 -12.95 -36.14
C HIS A 858 24.73 -12.03 -34.95
N GLY A 859 25.20 -12.33 -33.73
CA GLY A 859 24.92 -11.53 -32.53
C GLY A 859 23.49 -11.65 -31.99
N GLN A 860 22.77 -12.72 -32.36
CA GLN A 860 21.43 -13.03 -31.86
C GLN A 860 21.30 -14.49 -31.40
N LEU A 861 20.45 -14.72 -30.40
CA LEU A 861 20.01 -16.06 -30.04
C LEU A 861 18.95 -16.54 -31.04
N ILE A 862 19.31 -17.51 -31.88
CA ILE A 862 18.42 -18.15 -32.85
C ILE A 862 17.85 -19.44 -32.26
N TYR A 863 16.55 -19.65 -32.45
CA TYR A 863 15.82 -20.81 -31.96
C TYR A 863 15.19 -21.62 -33.11
N PHE A 864 15.32 -22.94 -33.04
CA PHE A 864 14.64 -23.88 -33.94
C PHE A 864 13.91 -24.97 -33.14
N LEU A 865 12.72 -25.35 -33.63
CA LEU A 865 11.96 -26.48 -33.12
C LEU A 865 11.93 -27.59 -34.16
N TRP A 866 12.33 -28.80 -33.78
CA TRP A 866 12.15 -30.01 -34.59
C TRP A 866 11.11 -30.92 -33.95
N SER A 867 10.15 -31.37 -34.76
CA SER A 867 9.21 -32.43 -34.41
C SER A 867 9.70 -33.74 -35.01
N HIS A 868 9.64 -34.84 -34.25
CA HIS A 868 10.16 -36.18 -34.60
C HIS A 868 11.69 -36.32 -34.55
N ALA A 869 12.34 -35.67 -33.59
CA ALA A 869 13.77 -35.85 -33.37
C ALA A 869 14.08 -37.26 -32.82
N GLU A 870 15.05 -37.95 -33.42
CA GLU A 870 15.62 -39.18 -32.87
C GLU A 870 16.29 -38.91 -31.51
N ARG A 871 16.45 -39.97 -30.69
CA ARG A 871 17.10 -39.85 -29.38
C ARG A 871 18.50 -39.25 -29.52
N LEU A 872 18.82 -38.28 -28.66
CA LEU A 872 20.16 -37.71 -28.62
C LEU A 872 21.13 -38.78 -28.13
N LYS A 873 22.28 -38.95 -28.80
CA LYS A 873 23.42 -39.71 -28.28
C LYS A 873 24.08 -38.90 -27.17
N SER A 874 23.42 -38.75 -26.02
CA SER A 874 23.97 -38.02 -24.88
C SER A 874 25.02 -38.87 -24.19
N LYS A 875 26.23 -38.33 -23.98
CA LYS A 875 27.11 -38.83 -22.93
C LYS A 875 26.60 -38.21 -21.63
N SER A 876 25.96 -39.03 -20.78
CA SER A 876 25.64 -38.65 -19.41
C SER A 876 26.93 -38.25 -18.70
N VAL A 877 27.14 -36.96 -18.51
CA VAL A 877 28.26 -36.45 -17.70
C VAL A 877 27.70 -36.15 -16.30
N ILE A 878 28.40 -36.61 -15.27
CA ILE A 878 28.15 -36.18 -13.90
C ILE A 878 28.53 -34.70 -13.83
N ALA A 879 27.55 -33.82 -13.95
CA ALA A 879 27.74 -32.39 -13.78
C ALA A 879 28.02 -32.10 -12.29
N ASN A 880 29.26 -32.31 -11.85
CA ASN A 880 29.75 -31.87 -10.53
C ASN A 880 30.04 -30.35 -10.55
N ALA A 881 29.04 -29.54 -10.90
CA ALA A 881 29.13 -28.11 -10.66
C ALA A 881 28.99 -27.89 -9.15
N SER A 882 29.99 -27.31 -8.49
CA SER A 882 29.96 -26.98 -7.06
C SER A 882 28.75 -26.10 -6.66
N THR A 883 28.12 -25.45 -7.63
CA THR A 883 26.96 -24.56 -7.47
C THR A 883 25.61 -25.28 -7.42
N THR A 884 25.54 -26.58 -7.71
CA THR A 884 24.29 -27.37 -7.62
C THR A 884 24.29 -28.40 -6.49
N THR A 885 25.42 -28.62 -5.83
CA THR A 885 25.60 -29.66 -4.79
C THR A 885 24.84 -29.35 -3.50
N TYR A 886 24.47 -28.09 -3.26
CA TYR A 886 23.71 -27.66 -2.08
C TYR A 886 22.31 -28.28 -2.00
N ASP A 887 21.75 -28.72 -3.14
CA ASP A 887 20.44 -29.36 -3.17
C ASP A 887 20.33 -30.47 -4.22
N GLN A 888 20.82 -31.66 -3.87
CA GLN A 888 20.69 -32.86 -4.70
C GLN A 888 19.24 -33.30 -4.94
N SER A 889 18.28 -32.81 -4.14
CA SER A 889 16.86 -33.08 -4.38
C SER A 889 16.29 -32.24 -5.52
N ARG A 890 16.85 -31.04 -5.76
CA ARG A 890 16.53 -30.22 -6.94
C ARG A 890 17.41 -30.59 -8.14
N PHE A 891 18.70 -30.86 -7.91
CA PHE A 891 19.69 -31.14 -8.94
C PHE A 891 20.20 -32.58 -8.84
N PRO A 892 19.48 -33.57 -9.40
CA PRO A 892 19.90 -34.96 -9.33
C PRO A 892 21.20 -35.17 -10.13
N PRO A 893 22.16 -35.95 -9.62
CA PRO A 893 23.41 -36.22 -10.34
C PRO A 893 23.13 -36.96 -11.66
N GLY A 894 23.95 -36.69 -12.68
CA GLY A 894 23.90 -37.37 -13.98
C GLY A 894 22.84 -36.86 -14.97
N LYS A 895 22.06 -35.83 -14.63
CA LYS A 895 21.14 -35.16 -15.56
C LYS A 895 21.72 -33.86 -16.11
N GLY A 896 22.56 -33.95 -17.14
CA GLY A 896 23.18 -32.78 -17.77
C GLY A 896 24.07 -33.11 -18.97
N ALA A 897 24.66 -32.06 -19.53
CA ALA A 897 25.65 -32.14 -20.60
C ALA A 897 26.82 -31.19 -20.30
N SER A 898 28.00 -31.46 -20.84
CA SER A 898 29.12 -30.53 -20.79
C SER A 898 29.90 -30.57 -22.08
N ALA A 899 30.31 -29.41 -22.57
CA ALA A 899 31.13 -29.25 -23.76
C ALA A 899 32.00 -28.01 -23.62
N GLY A 900 33.33 -28.17 -23.74
CA GLY A 900 34.28 -27.09 -23.45
C GLY A 900 34.09 -26.56 -22.03
N ARG A 901 33.87 -25.25 -21.89
CA ARG A 901 33.60 -24.57 -20.61
C ARG A 901 32.13 -24.56 -20.17
N TRP A 902 31.23 -25.06 -21.00
CA TRP A 902 29.80 -24.99 -20.75
C TRP A 902 29.33 -26.25 -20.03
N THR A 903 28.54 -26.05 -18.99
CA THR A 903 27.83 -27.14 -18.31
C THR A 903 26.36 -26.81 -18.25
N ALA A 904 25.52 -27.69 -18.82
CA ALA A 904 24.08 -27.62 -18.69
C ALA A 904 23.60 -28.67 -17.68
N CYS A 905 22.79 -28.25 -16.70
CA CYS A 905 22.20 -29.11 -15.68
C CYS A 905 20.67 -29.06 -15.79
N VAL A 906 20.02 -30.21 -15.68
CA VAL A 906 18.55 -30.29 -15.63
C VAL A 906 18.11 -30.39 -14.18
N ASP A 907 17.23 -29.49 -13.73
CA ASP A 907 16.63 -29.57 -12.40
C ASP A 907 15.30 -30.34 -12.38
N ARG A 908 14.84 -30.72 -11.18
CA ARG A 908 13.54 -31.39 -10.97
C ARG A 908 12.34 -30.47 -11.20
N LEU A 909 12.55 -29.22 -11.60
CA LEU A 909 11.49 -28.30 -12.00
C LEU A 909 11.36 -28.22 -13.53
N GLY A 910 12.11 -29.05 -14.26
CA GLY A 910 12.11 -29.08 -15.72
C GLY A 910 12.81 -27.86 -16.34
N GLN A 911 13.73 -27.24 -15.60
CA GLN A 911 14.59 -26.16 -16.10
C GLN A 911 15.94 -26.73 -16.52
N VAL A 912 16.55 -26.09 -17.52
CA VAL A 912 17.93 -26.35 -17.94
C VAL A 912 18.78 -25.14 -17.58
N LEU A 913 19.71 -25.31 -16.65
CA LEU A 913 20.60 -24.27 -16.14
C LEU A 913 21.93 -24.36 -16.87
N LEU A 914 22.38 -23.26 -17.45
CA LEU A 914 23.63 -23.17 -18.19
C LEU A 914 24.66 -22.40 -17.36
N PHE A 915 25.79 -23.04 -17.09
CA PHE A 915 26.91 -22.51 -16.34
C PHE A 915 28.15 -22.36 -17.23
N GLY A 916 28.94 -21.31 -16.99
CA GLY A 916 30.25 -21.11 -17.63
C GLY A 916 31.41 -21.77 -16.85
N SER A 917 32.66 -21.52 -17.29
CA SER A 917 33.90 -22.12 -16.75
C SER A 917 34.09 -21.95 -15.24
N ALA A 918 33.66 -20.81 -14.69
CA ALA A 918 33.77 -20.50 -13.26
C ALA A 918 32.61 -21.06 -12.41
N GLY A 919 31.71 -21.87 -12.99
CA GLY A 919 30.52 -22.37 -12.31
C GLY A 919 29.41 -21.33 -12.11
N ALA A 920 29.59 -20.10 -12.62
CA ALA A 920 28.60 -19.04 -12.57
C ALA A 920 27.43 -19.35 -13.50
N LEU A 921 26.19 -19.17 -13.00
CA LEU A 921 24.97 -19.28 -13.81
C LEU A 921 25.00 -18.20 -14.90
N LYS A 922 24.78 -18.58 -16.14
CA LYS A 922 24.77 -17.68 -17.31
C LYS A 922 23.39 -17.55 -17.92
N ALA A 923 22.62 -18.65 -17.98
CA ALA A 923 21.26 -18.64 -18.47
C ALA A 923 20.45 -19.78 -17.86
N THR A 924 19.14 -19.65 -17.84
CA THR A 924 18.19 -20.73 -17.52
C THR A 924 17.20 -20.85 -18.66
N PHE A 925 16.87 -22.08 -19.05
CA PHE A 925 15.91 -22.38 -20.11
C PHE A 925 14.78 -23.24 -19.55
N ILE A 926 13.59 -23.07 -20.10
CA ILE A 926 12.45 -23.94 -19.85
C ILE A 926 11.78 -24.29 -21.18
N VAL A 927 11.38 -25.55 -21.33
CA VAL A 927 10.67 -26.05 -22.51
C VAL A 927 9.40 -26.77 -22.12
N ARG A 928 8.32 -26.56 -22.89
CA ARG A 928 7.03 -27.23 -22.73
C ARG A 928 6.44 -27.54 -24.09
N ARG A 929 6.57 -28.81 -24.52
CA ARG A 929 6.15 -29.27 -25.85
C ARG A 929 6.79 -28.41 -26.95
N ASP A 930 6.01 -27.56 -27.60
CA ASP A 930 6.37 -26.64 -28.67
C ASP A 930 6.76 -25.24 -28.18
N LYS A 931 6.62 -24.95 -26.88
CA LYS A 931 6.93 -23.65 -26.27
C LYS A 931 8.28 -23.67 -25.58
N THR A 932 8.98 -22.53 -25.58
CA THR A 932 10.21 -22.33 -24.82
C THR A 932 10.34 -20.91 -24.27
N ALA A 933 11.04 -20.79 -23.15
CA ALA A 933 11.54 -19.51 -22.66
C ALA A 933 12.97 -19.65 -22.10
N ALA A 934 13.66 -18.52 -22.03
CA ALA A 934 14.99 -18.39 -21.46
C ALA A 934 15.06 -17.16 -20.55
N TRP A 935 15.93 -17.21 -19.53
CA TRP A 935 16.20 -16.12 -18.60
C TRP A 935 17.71 -15.92 -18.38
N LEU A 936 18.17 -14.66 -18.31
CA LEU A 936 19.52 -14.30 -17.88
C LEU A 936 19.52 -13.76 -16.44
N PRO A 937 20.56 -14.08 -15.64
CA PRO A 937 20.86 -13.36 -14.40
C PRO A 937 20.95 -11.85 -14.68
N GLY A 938 20.02 -11.08 -14.13
CA GLY A 938 19.83 -9.66 -14.45
C GLY A 938 18.41 -9.30 -14.91
N GLY A 939 17.53 -10.29 -15.08
CA GLY A 939 16.10 -10.04 -15.32
C GLY A 939 15.70 -9.92 -16.79
N THR A 940 16.56 -10.37 -17.71
CA THR A 940 16.22 -10.44 -19.15
C THR A 940 15.50 -11.75 -19.45
N PHE A 941 14.31 -11.67 -20.03
CA PHE A 941 13.47 -12.80 -20.42
C PHE A 941 13.29 -12.87 -21.94
N TRP A 942 13.43 -14.06 -22.50
CA TRP A 942 13.24 -14.36 -23.91
C TRP A 942 12.25 -15.53 -24.07
N GLY A 943 11.41 -15.53 -25.11
CA GLY A 943 10.54 -16.67 -25.46
C GLY A 943 9.04 -16.47 -25.18
N ASP A 944 8.32 -17.56 -24.92
CA ASP A 944 6.85 -17.58 -24.86
C ASP A 944 6.29 -16.85 -23.61
N PRO A 945 5.39 -15.85 -23.77
CA PRO A 945 4.78 -15.10 -22.67
C PRO A 945 4.14 -15.95 -21.58
N ALA A 946 3.57 -17.10 -21.93
CA ALA A 946 2.93 -17.99 -20.97
C ALA A 946 3.91 -18.70 -20.04
N LEU A 947 5.20 -18.79 -20.40
CA LEU A 947 6.25 -19.39 -19.58
C LEU A 947 6.98 -18.36 -18.71
N ILE A 948 7.12 -17.13 -19.21
CA ILE A 948 7.77 -16.01 -18.49
C ILE A 948 6.80 -15.22 -17.61
N GLY A 949 5.49 -15.31 -17.86
CA GLY A 949 4.46 -14.61 -17.08
C GLY A 949 4.26 -13.14 -17.47
N GLY A 950 4.60 -12.77 -18.72
CA GLY A 950 4.55 -11.41 -19.23
C GLY A 950 5.12 -11.33 -20.66
N PRO A 951 5.24 -10.14 -21.29
CA PRO A 951 5.95 -10.00 -22.56
C PRO A 951 7.47 -10.22 -22.38
N PRO A 952 8.20 -10.68 -23.43
CA PRO A 952 9.66 -10.75 -23.40
C PRO A 952 10.32 -9.39 -23.20
N THR A 953 11.53 -9.37 -22.66
CA THR A 953 12.33 -8.15 -22.55
C THR A 953 12.64 -7.61 -23.95
N PRO A 954 12.54 -6.29 -24.19
CA PRO A 954 13.03 -5.69 -25.44
C PRO A 954 14.50 -6.09 -25.70
N ASP A 955 14.84 -6.39 -26.96
CA ASP A 955 16.19 -6.79 -27.38
C ASP A 955 16.78 -8.02 -26.64
N ALA A 956 15.91 -8.89 -26.10
CA ALA A 956 16.35 -10.06 -25.35
C ALA A 956 17.26 -10.97 -26.21
N ALA A 957 16.93 -11.22 -27.47
CA ALA A 957 17.72 -12.12 -28.33
C ALA A 957 19.18 -11.65 -28.51
N GLN A 958 19.40 -10.34 -28.67
CA GLN A 958 20.72 -9.73 -28.76
C GLN A 958 21.44 -9.77 -27.42
N THR A 959 20.71 -9.53 -26.33
CA THR A 959 21.27 -9.55 -24.96
C THR A 959 21.73 -10.96 -24.57
N PHE A 960 20.95 -11.99 -24.92
CA PHE A 960 21.35 -13.39 -24.76
C PHE A 960 22.58 -13.75 -25.58
N ALA A 961 22.64 -13.33 -26.83
CA ALA A 961 23.81 -13.58 -27.67
C ALA A 961 25.07 -12.98 -27.04
N ARG A 962 25.03 -11.70 -26.63
CA ARG A 962 26.15 -11.06 -25.93
C ARG A 962 26.54 -11.81 -24.66
N ALA A 963 25.58 -12.12 -23.79
CA ALA A 963 25.86 -12.83 -22.54
C ALA A 963 26.50 -14.21 -22.75
N LEU A 964 26.09 -14.93 -23.80
CA LEU A 964 26.65 -16.24 -24.16
C LEU A 964 27.98 -16.12 -24.90
N THR A 965 28.23 -15.04 -25.64
CA THR A 965 29.52 -14.76 -26.29
C THR A 965 30.56 -14.21 -25.31
N ASP A 966 30.20 -13.35 -24.37
CA ASP A 966 31.11 -12.77 -23.37
C ASP A 966 31.51 -13.81 -22.31
N ALA A 967 30.58 -14.69 -21.93
CA ALA A 967 30.92 -15.90 -21.18
C ALA A 967 31.66 -16.94 -22.05
N GLY A 968 31.62 -16.71 -23.36
CA GLY A 968 32.30 -17.35 -24.47
C GLY A 968 33.73 -16.81 -24.72
N GLU A 969 34.22 -15.88 -23.92
CA GLU A 969 35.64 -15.54 -23.79
C GLU A 969 36.13 -15.91 -22.39
#